data_AF-A0A3D1UBR5-F1
#
_entry.id   AF-A0A3D1UBR5-F1
#
_cell.length_a   1.000
_cell.length_b   1.000
_cell.length_c   1.000
_cell.angle_alpha   90.00
_cell.angle_beta   90.00
_cell.angle_gamma   90.00
#
_symmetry.space_group_name_H-M   'P 1'
#
loop_
_entity.id
_entity.type
_entity.pdbx_description
1 polymer ?
#
loop_
_entity_poly.entity_id
_entity_poly.type
_entity_poly.pdbx_seq_one_letter_code
_entity_poly.pdbx_strand_id
1 'polypeptide(L)'
;MNKLILGMCAATALCTAGAEGTADETWSASRTVAESETVEVANLTVAGDGIAVTNAGAVNGTKLVLREGSYVQKSGTSKYAVSTVVGNGYDTAAARELTVESGAFSVPKRVIVGLGSSEKSVPRFVVSGGEVSIGSEDMAISDPRYLGLAISRRFSDNDPMGTMLDQWADTPVESIWTTGDFLMTGGEVSAANVSFGSSGECGKDFNNWGRFTLAGGVFTLGNRGFLLNSGWNKESGRYEVVLSGGTLAAYGNFTNTLATRLSNRDGGVTLRADAGKSMTFAAPLYGEGGFTKTGAGTVRLVSPSDYLGETRVAEGRLEVLGEGIPVFARWAADDCATNATAAVAAWSASSGAPLWTYSRGRIVNSALDTRSDTAPTYRSGVFNGHGAVYFNGEQNGLGLAAGDYGSQTPAGGQSAFSVAVVLQVTSDECANFNQAVNWPYGAGIVGQSDPGAGVVGDWGLVMRKDGCIGAGYTCQQGNAPANQTVWSQQSIADGTPHVVVFTWQKGGVSTLNVDGAKHELAFPEGATPANLRTMYGFIGYLATATDHRFKGCIGEIAMIRSALSVAEQDALGSALAAKYGATWAAKTAVAQTSAASAETAEAEPLPAATAVWSAEDAGEGAVSAWTSRTGSWIFKASADLPKDSTPPNISSVKGHKTVSFDGVSNSLFLTGNAPTPAGKATNLVLAAVVKFNGRGTGVSTQGWQDWTPFVGMGFVNSGEYHCWGLAFSSAGRLAAGTRDGWGVSLTVRSAARGLDDGELHTVVWSVSMGEDAAPQVLLVDGERTEGDAATAPVKALTNSRILLGATEYNNIFRYLAMDLAELRFYKDVAFSAAQMTALAEELRAAYGTPFVGNRADLGRGETCFADLVLGEKGVVAGIGGTDLVLHPGQSLTGAGTVEGTLVVKSGASFALDEAGNYPKIRHIRFEDGAILKLVSSGDVSSVKPLFVPGVVEFPSGTVYMDASACKSHVRPADVLTWGGDAIDRGVSFEATGKQQKNFAAKMKAKRLSARFSTGFVLSIR
;
A
#
# COMPACT_ATOMS: atom_id res chain seq x y z
N MET A 1 25.64 20.93 25.60
CA MET A 1 25.49 22.13 24.74
C MET A 1 26.85 22.45 24.15
N ASN A 2 26.90 22.68 22.83
CA ASN A 2 28.05 23.00 21.98
C ASN A 2 29.16 21.94 21.85
N LYS A 3 28.91 20.93 20.99
CA LYS A 3 29.93 20.24 20.17
C LYS A 3 29.22 19.40 19.09
N LEU A 4 28.82 20.03 17.99
CA LEU A 4 28.54 19.44 16.68
C LEU A 4 28.50 20.63 15.70
N ILE A 5 28.88 20.44 14.43
CA ILE A 5 29.24 21.46 13.42
C ILE A 5 30.75 21.77 13.40
N LEU A 6 31.51 20.83 12.85
CA LEU A 6 32.75 21.06 12.10
C LEU A 6 33.06 19.74 11.37
N GLY A 7 32.64 19.66 10.11
CA GLY A 7 32.76 18.48 9.25
C GLY A 7 32.13 18.65 7.87
N MET A 8 31.23 19.62 7.68
CA MET A 8 30.61 19.95 6.39
C MET A 8 31.25 21.20 5.77
N CYS A 9 32.51 21.14 5.35
CA CYS A 9 33.09 22.14 4.44
C CYS A 9 34.38 21.63 3.78
N ALA A 10 34.28 20.58 2.98
CA ALA A 10 35.36 20.18 2.06
C ALA A 10 34.88 19.46 0.78
N ALA A 11 33.56 19.35 0.54
CA ALA A 11 33.03 18.59 -0.59
C ALA A 11 32.76 19.42 -1.87
N THR A 12 32.93 20.75 -1.84
CA THR A 12 32.49 21.64 -2.94
C THR A 12 33.58 22.03 -3.94
N ALA A 13 34.80 21.49 -3.85
CA ALA A 13 35.92 21.89 -4.73
C ALA A 13 36.43 20.80 -5.71
N LEU A 14 35.65 19.74 -5.97
CA LEU A 14 36.02 18.66 -6.90
C LEU A 14 34.88 18.32 -7.89
N CYS A 15 34.18 19.33 -8.39
CA CYS A 15 33.19 19.20 -9.45
C CYS A 15 33.67 19.90 -10.73
N THR A 16 34.75 19.40 -11.34
CA THR A 16 35.17 19.69 -12.74
C THR A 16 36.42 18.93 -13.19
N ALA A 17 37.02 18.06 -12.37
CA ALA A 17 38.01 17.11 -12.86
C ALA A 17 37.30 15.97 -13.60
N GLY A 18 36.87 16.24 -14.84
CA GLY A 18 36.82 15.16 -15.83
C GLY A 18 38.24 14.59 -15.91
N ALA A 19 38.39 13.30 -15.67
CA ALA A 19 39.65 12.61 -15.91
C ALA A 19 39.89 12.57 -17.43
N GLU A 20 40.34 13.67 -18.01
CA GLU A 20 40.93 13.69 -19.35
C GLU A 20 42.26 12.93 -19.25
N GLY A 21 42.21 11.61 -19.49
CA GLY A 21 43.39 10.74 -19.56
C GLY A 21 43.27 9.32 -18.99
N THR A 22 42.14 8.91 -18.39
CA THR A 22 41.98 7.53 -17.87
C THR A 22 41.31 6.60 -18.89
N ALA A 23 41.80 5.36 -18.99
CA ALA A 23 41.29 4.36 -19.94
C ALA A 23 40.07 3.61 -19.39
N ASP A 24 39.29 3.00 -20.29
CA ASP A 24 38.28 2.00 -19.93
C ASP A 24 38.97 0.68 -19.54
N GLU A 25 38.47 0.02 -18.48
CA GLU A 25 38.95 -1.29 -18.05
C GLU A 25 37.83 -2.34 -18.11
N THR A 26 38.19 -3.56 -18.52
CA THR A 26 37.32 -4.74 -18.44
C THR A 26 37.98 -5.84 -17.62
N TRP A 27 37.31 -6.32 -16.58
CA TRP A 27 37.77 -7.44 -15.76
C TRP A 27 36.92 -8.67 -16.08
N SER A 28 37.47 -9.56 -16.89
CA SER A 28 36.84 -10.83 -17.31
C SER A 28 37.25 -12.03 -16.45
N ALA A 29 38.19 -11.84 -15.52
CA ALA A 29 38.63 -12.81 -14.53
C ALA A 29 38.67 -12.12 -13.15
N SER A 30 38.62 -12.91 -12.07
CA SER A 30 38.62 -12.36 -10.71
C SER A 30 39.87 -11.50 -10.45
N ARG A 31 39.67 -10.26 -10.03
CA ARG A 31 40.73 -9.31 -9.65
C ARG A 31 40.48 -8.82 -8.23
N THR A 32 41.52 -8.86 -7.42
CA THR A 32 41.49 -8.29 -6.07
C THR A 32 42.31 -7.01 -6.05
N VAL A 33 41.69 -5.90 -5.66
CA VAL A 33 42.38 -4.62 -5.40
C VAL A 33 42.99 -4.67 -4.01
N ALA A 34 44.31 -4.49 -3.92
CA ALA A 34 45.06 -4.58 -2.67
C ALA A 34 44.89 -3.34 -1.77
N GLU A 35 45.22 -3.44 -0.47
CA GLU A 35 44.97 -2.38 0.52
C GLU A 35 45.61 -1.02 0.20
N SER A 36 46.75 -1.01 -0.51
CA SER A 36 47.47 0.21 -0.91
C SER A 36 47.23 0.62 -2.37
N GLU A 37 46.42 -0.14 -3.11
CA GLU A 37 46.15 0.10 -4.52
C GLU A 37 45.05 1.15 -4.68
N THR A 38 45.27 2.10 -5.59
CA THR A 38 44.24 3.03 -6.08
C THR A 38 44.09 2.82 -7.57
N VAL A 39 42.87 2.48 -8.00
CA VAL A 39 42.50 2.25 -9.39
C VAL A 39 41.70 3.45 -9.89
N GLU A 40 42.21 4.15 -10.90
CA GLU A 40 41.55 5.30 -11.54
C GLU A 40 41.16 4.91 -12.97
N VAL A 41 39.87 4.88 -13.26
CA VAL A 41 39.32 4.39 -14.55
C VAL A 41 38.22 5.30 -15.09
N ALA A 42 38.06 5.37 -16.40
CA ALA A 42 36.91 6.06 -16.98
C ALA A 42 35.65 5.22 -16.76
N ASN A 43 35.58 4.02 -17.35
CA ASN A 43 34.52 3.04 -17.11
C ASN A 43 35.12 1.69 -16.71
N LEU A 44 34.59 1.09 -15.63
CA LEU A 44 34.92 -0.28 -15.22
C LEU A 44 33.80 -1.22 -15.64
N THR A 45 34.12 -2.22 -16.47
CA THR A 45 33.21 -3.31 -16.83
C THR A 45 33.66 -4.62 -16.18
N VAL A 46 32.77 -5.31 -15.47
CA VAL A 46 32.97 -6.69 -15.03
C VAL A 46 32.16 -7.62 -15.95
N ALA A 47 32.81 -8.69 -16.43
CA ALA A 47 32.25 -9.67 -17.37
C ALA A 47 32.71 -11.10 -17.03
N GLY A 48 32.06 -12.12 -17.63
CA GLY A 48 32.33 -13.53 -17.35
C GLY A 48 32.05 -13.95 -15.90
N ASP A 49 32.76 -14.96 -15.39
CA ASP A 49 32.71 -15.39 -13.98
C ASP A 49 33.60 -14.53 -13.06
N GLY A 50 34.07 -13.37 -13.54
CA GLY A 50 34.98 -12.50 -12.79
C GLY A 50 34.36 -11.98 -11.50
N ILE A 51 35.06 -12.17 -10.37
CA ILE A 51 34.74 -11.52 -9.10
C ILE A 51 35.73 -10.38 -8.89
N ALA A 52 35.26 -9.14 -8.96
CA ALA A 52 36.00 -7.96 -8.55
C ALA A 52 35.92 -7.84 -7.02
N VAL A 53 37.04 -7.99 -6.31
CA VAL A 53 37.07 -7.86 -4.83
C VAL A 53 37.92 -6.67 -4.44
N THR A 54 37.41 -5.76 -3.60
CA THR A 54 38.26 -4.74 -2.97
C THR A 54 38.51 -5.10 -1.51
N ASN A 55 39.79 -5.32 -1.18
CA ASN A 55 40.25 -5.49 0.19
C ASN A 55 41.03 -4.22 0.57
N ALA A 56 40.31 -3.18 1.01
CA ALA A 56 40.79 -1.91 1.57
C ALA A 56 41.40 -0.84 0.62
N GLY A 57 41.64 -1.14 -0.65
CA GLY A 57 42.07 -0.14 -1.65
C GLY A 57 40.97 0.84 -2.11
N ALA A 58 41.30 1.72 -3.05
CA ALA A 58 40.36 2.69 -3.63
C ALA A 58 40.10 2.41 -5.13
N VAL A 59 38.83 2.46 -5.54
CA VAL A 59 38.44 2.40 -6.97
C VAL A 59 37.63 3.63 -7.32
N ASN A 60 38.18 4.49 -8.16
CA ASN A 60 37.55 5.71 -8.60
C ASN A 60 37.30 5.65 -10.10
N GLY A 61 36.11 6.05 -10.52
CA GLY A 61 35.83 6.22 -11.93
C GLY A 61 34.55 6.95 -12.24
N THR A 62 34.13 6.91 -13.50
CA THR A 62 32.88 7.54 -13.95
C THR A 62 31.71 6.56 -13.86
N LYS A 63 31.91 5.32 -14.33
CA LYS A 63 30.87 4.28 -14.33
C LYS A 63 31.39 2.91 -13.90
N LEU A 64 30.54 2.15 -13.21
CA LEU A 64 30.69 0.70 -12.98
C LEU A 64 29.58 -0.03 -13.74
N VAL A 65 29.92 -1.08 -14.48
CA VAL A 65 28.97 -1.89 -15.24
C VAL A 65 29.25 -3.36 -15.01
N LEU A 66 28.28 -4.06 -14.42
CA LEU A 66 28.30 -5.51 -14.29
C LEU A 66 27.46 -6.09 -15.44
N ARG A 67 28.10 -6.47 -16.54
CA ARG A 67 27.44 -7.19 -17.65
C ARG A 67 27.17 -8.63 -17.23
N GLU A 68 28.22 -9.28 -16.73
CA GLU A 68 28.26 -10.63 -16.18
C GLU A 68 29.26 -10.64 -15.02
N GLY A 69 29.08 -11.50 -14.01
CA GLY A 69 29.98 -11.57 -12.86
C GLY A 69 29.57 -10.69 -11.69
N SER A 70 30.42 -10.65 -10.65
CA SER A 70 30.09 -10.03 -9.37
C SER A 70 31.15 -9.03 -8.90
N TYR A 71 30.71 -8.02 -8.15
CA TYR A 71 31.58 -7.04 -7.49
C TYR A 71 31.35 -7.09 -5.98
N VAL A 72 32.40 -7.36 -5.20
CA VAL A 72 32.34 -7.48 -3.75
C VAL A 72 33.30 -6.49 -3.11
N GLN A 73 32.75 -5.45 -2.47
CA GLN A 73 33.51 -4.53 -1.65
C GLN A 73 33.58 -5.05 -0.21
N LYS A 74 34.72 -5.64 0.16
CA LYS A 74 34.96 -6.12 1.54
C LYS A 74 35.40 -5.00 2.47
N SER A 75 36.12 -4.02 1.94
CA SER A 75 36.55 -2.80 2.63
C SER A 75 37.12 -1.80 1.60
N GLY A 76 37.47 -0.58 2.04
CA GLY A 76 38.06 0.46 1.18
C GLY A 76 37.05 1.49 0.70
N THR A 77 37.33 2.16 -0.43
CA THR A 77 36.43 3.17 -1.01
C THR A 77 36.21 2.94 -2.49
N SER A 78 34.95 2.91 -2.92
CA SER A 78 34.60 2.94 -4.35
C SER A 78 33.77 4.17 -4.66
N LYS A 79 34.21 4.96 -5.65
CA LYS A 79 33.50 6.18 -6.06
C LYS A 79 33.29 6.19 -7.56
N TYR A 80 32.03 6.22 -7.98
CA TYR A 80 31.64 6.33 -9.38
C TYR A 80 30.87 7.62 -9.61
N ALA A 81 31.44 8.57 -10.37
CA ALA A 81 30.91 9.92 -10.49
C ALA A 81 29.51 10.01 -11.12
N VAL A 82 29.12 9.03 -11.94
CA VAL A 82 27.87 9.04 -12.69
C VAL A 82 26.99 7.86 -12.35
N SER A 83 27.41 6.62 -12.63
CA SER A 83 26.47 5.50 -12.50
C SER A 83 27.11 4.16 -12.19
N THR A 84 26.38 3.36 -11.44
CA THR A 84 26.63 1.93 -11.31
C THR A 84 25.47 1.16 -11.91
N VAL A 85 25.75 0.19 -12.79
CA VAL A 85 24.76 -0.67 -13.43
C VAL A 85 25.03 -2.12 -13.03
N VAL A 86 24.05 -2.75 -12.39
CA VAL A 86 24.08 -4.13 -11.92
C VAL A 86 23.16 -4.95 -12.81
N GLY A 87 23.75 -5.79 -13.66
CA GLY A 87 23.03 -6.55 -14.68
C GLY A 87 22.74 -5.70 -15.91
N ASN A 88 23.41 -6.03 -17.02
CA ASN A 88 23.26 -5.40 -18.31
C ASN A 88 23.24 -6.47 -19.42
N GLY A 89 22.08 -6.72 -20.02
CA GLY A 89 21.92 -7.62 -21.19
C GLY A 89 21.14 -8.93 -20.95
N TYR A 90 20.88 -9.65 -22.04
CA TYR A 90 20.01 -10.85 -22.10
C TYR A 90 20.69 -12.13 -21.54
N ASP A 91 19.86 -13.08 -21.09
CA ASP A 91 20.11 -14.46 -20.63
C ASP A 91 21.54 -15.04 -20.73
N THR A 92 22.34 -14.88 -19.68
CA THR A 92 23.48 -15.78 -19.39
C THR A 92 23.37 -16.33 -17.97
N ALA A 93 23.84 -17.57 -17.76
CA ALA A 93 23.71 -18.31 -16.49
C ALA A 93 24.64 -17.80 -15.36
N ALA A 94 25.40 -16.73 -15.60
CA ALA A 94 26.35 -16.16 -14.66
C ALA A 94 25.67 -15.27 -13.60
N ALA A 95 26.22 -15.26 -12.38
CA ALA A 95 25.79 -14.38 -11.30
C ALA A 95 25.99 -12.90 -11.68
N ARG A 96 25.08 -12.02 -11.22
CA ARG A 96 25.08 -10.57 -11.50
C ARG A 96 24.83 -9.80 -10.22
N GLU A 97 25.83 -9.76 -9.35
CA GLU A 97 25.69 -9.25 -7.98
C GLU A 97 26.71 -8.16 -7.64
N LEU A 98 26.23 -7.05 -7.08
CA LEU A 98 27.05 -6.07 -6.38
C LEU A 98 26.84 -6.27 -4.88
N THR A 99 27.91 -6.47 -4.11
CA THR A 99 27.86 -6.66 -2.66
C THR A 99 28.78 -5.69 -1.96
N VAL A 100 28.26 -4.94 -0.98
CA VAL A 100 29.03 -4.07 -0.09
C VAL A 100 28.96 -4.63 1.32
N GLU A 101 30.09 -5.15 1.81
CA GLU A 101 30.24 -5.71 3.15
C GLU A 101 30.84 -4.70 4.15
N SER A 102 31.69 -3.78 3.65
CA SER A 102 32.27 -2.69 4.46
C SER A 102 32.83 -1.56 3.59
N GLY A 103 33.39 -0.52 4.22
CA GLY A 103 33.95 0.63 3.53
C GLY A 103 32.90 1.59 2.96
N ALA A 104 33.32 2.53 2.12
CA ALA A 104 32.46 3.56 1.53
C ALA A 104 32.21 3.31 0.04
N PHE A 105 30.95 3.28 -0.40
CA PHE A 105 30.57 3.16 -1.80
C PHE A 105 29.70 4.36 -2.21
N SER A 106 30.16 5.18 -3.14
CA SER A 106 29.49 6.44 -3.49
C SER A 106 29.19 6.56 -4.97
N VAL A 107 27.93 6.83 -5.28
CA VAL A 107 27.44 7.09 -6.65
C VAL A 107 26.53 8.32 -6.63
N PRO A 108 27.08 9.53 -6.85
CA PRO A 108 26.36 10.79 -6.67
C PRO A 108 25.17 11.01 -7.60
N LYS A 109 25.08 10.28 -8.73
CA LYS A 109 23.86 10.26 -9.55
C LYS A 109 23.05 8.99 -9.30
N ARG A 110 23.39 7.83 -9.88
CA ARG A 110 22.45 6.69 -9.89
C ARG A 110 23.05 5.30 -9.80
N VAL A 111 22.32 4.42 -9.13
CA VAL A 111 22.51 2.97 -9.20
C VAL A 111 21.32 2.35 -9.92
N ILE A 112 21.57 1.55 -10.94
CA ILE A 112 20.56 0.84 -11.71
C ILE A 112 20.77 -0.66 -11.50
N VAL A 113 19.75 -1.35 -11.06
CA VAL A 113 19.74 -2.81 -10.91
C VAL A 113 18.70 -3.37 -11.86
N GLY A 114 19.14 -4.22 -12.78
CA GLY A 114 18.22 -4.91 -13.66
C GLY A 114 18.05 -4.32 -15.05
N LEU A 115 19.10 -3.77 -15.66
CA LEU A 115 19.00 -3.11 -16.95
C LEU A 115 18.86 -4.14 -18.09
N GLY A 116 17.61 -4.39 -18.51
CA GLY A 116 17.29 -5.34 -19.59
C GLY A 116 17.45 -6.83 -19.23
N SER A 117 17.32 -7.20 -17.95
CA SER A 117 17.50 -8.56 -17.42
C SER A 117 16.21 -9.33 -17.15
N SER A 118 16.16 -10.63 -17.43
CA SER A 118 14.96 -11.46 -17.22
C SER A 118 14.90 -12.10 -15.82
N GLU A 119 13.80 -12.79 -15.51
CA GLU A 119 13.66 -13.60 -14.27
C GLU A 119 14.60 -14.81 -14.21
N LYS A 120 15.32 -15.14 -15.30
CA LYS A 120 16.26 -16.27 -15.32
C LYS A 120 17.53 -16.02 -14.50
N SER A 121 17.96 -14.75 -14.37
CA SER A 121 19.11 -14.34 -13.55
C SER A 121 18.83 -12.93 -13.04
N VAL A 122 18.17 -12.85 -11.88
CA VAL A 122 17.79 -11.58 -11.25
C VAL A 122 19.06 -10.87 -10.77
N PRO A 123 19.42 -9.70 -11.33
CA PRO A 123 20.56 -8.94 -10.85
C PRO A 123 20.27 -8.39 -9.46
N ARG A 124 21.30 -8.38 -8.61
CA ARG A 124 21.15 -8.09 -7.20
C ARG A 124 22.15 -7.07 -6.69
N PHE A 125 21.67 -6.09 -5.94
CA PHE A 125 22.52 -5.23 -5.14
C PHE A 125 22.31 -5.55 -3.65
N VAL A 126 23.36 -6.07 -3.00
CA VAL A 126 23.38 -6.45 -1.59
C VAL A 126 24.21 -5.45 -0.78
N VAL A 127 23.66 -4.99 0.34
CA VAL A 127 24.40 -4.22 1.35
C VAL A 127 24.31 -4.97 2.68
N SER A 128 25.42 -5.55 3.10
CA SER A 128 25.53 -6.25 4.39
C SER A 128 26.30 -5.45 5.44
N GLY A 129 27.00 -4.38 5.03
CA GLY A 129 27.69 -3.45 5.90
C GLY A 129 28.24 -2.23 5.14
N GLY A 130 29.04 -1.40 5.81
CA GLY A 130 29.64 -0.20 5.21
C GLY A 130 28.66 0.98 5.03
N GLU A 131 29.12 2.01 4.31
CA GLU A 131 28.38 3.22 3.99
C GLU A 131 28.15 3.32 2.48
N VAL A 132 26.90 3.44 2.05
CA VAL A 132 26.53 3.60 0.64
C VAL A 132 25.79 4.93 0.44
N SER A 133 26.22 5.74 -0.52
CA SER A 133 25.55 6.99 -0.90
C SER A 133 25.11 6.96 -2.37
N ILE A 134 23.81 7.17 -2.61
CA ILE A 134 23.19 7.10 -3.93
C ILE A 134 22.35 8.36 -4.18
N GLY A 135 22.80 9.21 -5.10
CA GLY A 135 22.15 10.50 -5.32
C GLY A 135 22.47 11.52 -4.22
N SER A 136 22.46 12.80 -4.56
CA SER A 136 22.62 13.92 -3.62
C SER A 136 21.27 14.61 -3.36
N GLU A 137 21.15 15.30 -2.21
CA GLU A 137 19.93 15.99 -1.78
C GLU A 137 19.54 17.15 -2.74
N ASP A 138 18.24 17.42 -2.83
CA ASP A 138 17.55 18.42 -3.69
C ASP A 138 17.47 18.15 -5.21
N MET A 139 16.25 17.87 -5.69
CA MET A 139 15.99 17.28 -7.00
C MET A 139 14.61 17.55 -7.61
N ALA A 140 14.58 18.01 -8.87
CA ALA A 140 13.40 18.08 -9.74
C ALA A 140 13.07 16.71 -10.40
N ILE A 141 11.83 16.51 -10.88
CA ILE A 141 11.33 15.23 -11.44
C ILE A 141 12.14 14.68 -12.63
N SER A 142 12.80 15.53 -13.41
CA SER A 142 13.57 15.14 -14.59
C SER A 142 14.98 14.63 -14.29
N ASP A 143 15.44 14.72 -13.04
CA ASP A 143 16.84 14.48 -12.72
C ASP A 143 17.09 12.98 -12.42
N PRO A 144 18.02 12.31 -13.12
CA PRO A 144 18.21 10.87 -13.07
C PRO A 144 18.89 10.32 -11.79
N ARG A 145 18.90 11.04 -10.65
CA ARG A 145 19.59 10.59 -9.41
C ARG A 145 18.67 9.71 -8.54
N TYR A 146 18.90 8.39 -8.51
CA TYR A 146 18.07 7.44 -7.77
C TYR A 146 18.75 6.06 -7.59
N LEU A 147 18.22 5.23 -6.68
CA LEU A 147 18.34 3.77 -6.77
C LEU A 147 17.19 3.25 -7.63
N GLY A 148 17.50 2.61 -8.76
CA GLY A 148 16.53 2.22 -9.77
C GLY A 148 16.50 0.73 -9.96
N LEU A 149 15.31 0.15 -9.89
CA LEU A 149 15.08 -1.29 -9.96
C LEU A 149 14.23 -1.62 -11.21
N ALA A 150 14.62 -2.67 -11.93
CA ALA A 150 13.94 -3.15 -13.13
C ALA A 150 13.73 -2.04 -14.18
N ILE A 151 14.84 -1.52 -14.70
CA ILE A 151 14.84 -0.44 -15.70
C ILE A 151 15.01 -1.03 -17.10
N SER A 152 14.19 -0.61 -18.06
CA SER A 152 14.34 -1.02 -19.46
C SER A 152 15.27 -0.11 -20.27
N ARG A 153 16.14 -0.74 -21.07
CA ARG A 153 16.61 -0.27 -22.40
C ARG A 153 17.35 -1.43 -23.08
N ARG A 154 17.15 -1.62 -24.39
CA ARG A 154 17.93 -2.61 -25.20
C ARG A 154 19.25 -1.95 -25.62
N PHE A 155 20.39 -2.53 -25.27
CA PHE A 155 21.65 -2.22 -25.97
C PHE A 155 21.72 -3.09 -27.22
N SER A 156 22.11 -2.51 -28.36
CA SER A 156 22.72 -3.35 -29.40
C SER A 156 24.14 -3.69 -28.93
N ASP A 157 24.63 -4.89 -29.21
CA ASP A 157 25.90 -5.41 -28.66
C ASP A 157 27.14 -4.52 -28.95
N ASN A 158 27.01 -3.55 -29.87
CA ASN A 158 28.06 -2.66 -30.35
C ASN A 158 27.94 -1.19 -29.90
N ASP A 159 27.01 -0.81 -29.02
CA ASP A 159 26.82 0.61 -28.68
C ASP A 159 27.73 1.05 -27.50
N PRO A 160 28.70 1.96 -27.71
CA PRO A 160 29.53 2.48 -26.62
C PRO A 160 28.66 3.32 -25.68
N MET A 161 28.65 2.96 -24.39
CA MET A 161 27.86 3.57 -23.30
C MET A 161 28.07 5.08 -23.07
N GLY A 162 28.88 5.75 -23.91
CA GLY A 162 29.25 7.15 -23.83
C GLY A 162 28.16 8.14 -24.28
N THR A 163 27.39 7.83 -25.33
CA THR A 163 26.45 8.81 -25.93
C THR A 163 25.04 8.76 -25.33
N MET A 164 24.60 7.61 -24.83
CA MET A 164 23.19 7.39 -24.41
C MET A 164 22.87 7.66 -22.94
N LEU A 165 23.87 7.86 -22.08
CA LEU A 165 23.65 8.40 -20.73
C LEU A 165 23.49 9.94 -20.76
N ASP A 166 23.95 10.60 -21.84
CA ASP A 166 23.88 12.05 -22.04
C ASP A 166 22.81 12.49 -23.07
N GLN A 167 22.21 11.57 -23.85
CA GLN A 167 21.20 11.92 -24.86
C GLN A 167 19.91 11.09 -24.75
N TRP A 168 18.83 11.78 -24.39
CA TRP A 168 17.44 11.32 -24.26
C TRP A 168 16.65 11.29 -25.59
N ALA A 169 17.18 10.69 -26.66
CA ALA A 169 16.46 10.49 -27.94
C ALA A 169 17.28 9.47 -28.77
N ASP A 170 16.82 8.57 -29.64
CA ASP A 170 15.57 8.35 -30.36
C ASP A 170 15.46 6.84 -30.69
N THR A 171 14.22 6.33 -30.85
CA THR A 171 13.76 4.96 -31.15
C THR A 171 13.57 4.00 -29.95
N PRO A 172 12.31 3.73 -29.54
CA PRO A 172 11.97 2.80 -28.46
C PRO A 172 12.03 1.35 -28.96
N VAL A 173 12.74 0.48 -28.23
CA VAL A 173 12.59 -0.98 -28.39
C VAL A 173 11.99 -1.51 -27.09
N GLU A 174 10.82 -2.14 -27.20
CA GLU A 174 10.11 -2.78 -26.10
C GLU A 174 11.04 -3.80 -25.42
N SER A 175 11.21 -3.68 -24.10
CA SER A 175 11.77 -4.77 -23.28
C SER A 175 10.61 -5.45 -22.58
N ILE A 176 10.48 -6.76 -22.80
CA ILE A 176 9.33 -7.55 -22.36
C ILE A 176 9.51 -8.22 -20.99
N TRP A 177 10.69 -8.10 -20.35
CA TRP A 177 11.01 -8.73 -19.05
C TRP A 177 12.23 -8.06 -18.37
N THR A 178 12.05 -7.04 -17.52
CA THR A 178 13.15 -6.50 -16.67
C THR A 178 12.99 -6.86 -15.20
N THR A 179 14.09 -7.25 -14.54
CA THR A 179 14.10 -7.67 -13.12
C THR A 179 15.23 -7.03 -12.34
N GLY A 180 15.01 -6.64 -11.08
CA GLY A 180 16.09 -6.17 -10.22
C GLY A 180 15.76 -6.30 -8.74
N ASP A 181 16.74 -6.73 -7.94
CA ASP A 181 16.58 -6.92 -6.50
C ASP A 181 17.60 -6.09 -5.71
N PHE A 182 17.12 -5.38 -4.69
CA PHE A 182 17.95 -4.75 -3.68
C PHE A 182 17.70 -5.41 -2.33
N LEU A 183 18.76 -5.86 -1.67
CA LEU A 183 18.71 -6.46 -0.34
C LEU A 183 19.68 -5.72 0.60
N MET A 184 19.15 -5.22 1.71
CA MET A 184 19.97 -4.65 2.78
C MET A 184 19.81 -5.46 4.06
N THR A 185 20.90 -6.02 4.58
CA THR A 185 20.95 -6.77 5.84
C THR A 185 21.76 -6.08 6.93
N GLY A 186 22.53 -5.04 6.59
CA GLY A 186 23.34 -4.25 7.51
C GLY A 186 23.89 -2.97 6.85
N GLY A 187 24.72 -2.22 7.57
CA GLY A 187 25.34 -0.98 7.09
C GLY A 187 24.41 0.24 7.09
N GLU A 188 24.87 1.31 6.44
CA GLU A 188 24.12 2.56 6.25
C GLU A 188 24.01 2.90 4.77
N VAL A 189 22.80 3.20 4.30
CA VAL A 189 22.54 3.63 2.93
C VAL A 189 21.80 4.96 2.97
N SER A 190 22.28 5.95 2.22
CA SER A 190 21.53 7.18 1.94
C SER A 190 21.16 7.20 0.46
N ALA A 191 19.88 7.37 0.17
CA ALA A 191 19.37 7.47 -1.18
C ALA A 191 18.43 8.67 -1.35
N ALA A 192 18.55 9.40 -2.46
CA ALA A 192 17.57 10.44 -2.83
C ALA A 192 16.15 9.86 -2.89
N ASN A 193 16.00 8.71 -3.56
CA ASN A 193 14.78 7.93 -3.65
C ASN A 193 15.04 6.54 -4.22
N VAL A 194 14.03 5.67 -4.12
CA VAL A 194 13.98 4.36 -4.78
C VAL A 194 12.91 4.42 -5.88
N SER A 195 13.28 4.03 -7.10
CA SER A 195 12.39 4.04 -8.25
C SER A 195 12.29 2.66 -8.88
N PHE A 196 11.10 2.32 -9.36
CA PHE A 196 10.86 1.14 -10.17
C PHE A 196 10.54 1.57 -11.61
N GLY A 197 11.15 0.93 -12.61
CA GLY A 197 10.88 1.20 -14.02
C GLY A 197 11.69 2.31 -14.66
N SER A 198 11.50 2.48 -15.97
CA SER A 198 12.15 3.53 -16.77
C SER A 198 11.45 4.90 -16.65
N SER A 199 12.22 6.00 -16.65
CA SER A 199 11.73 7.38 -16.70
C SER A 199 11.62 7.87 -18.15
N GLY A 200 10.49 8.46 -18.55
CA GLY A 200 10.28 9.07 -19.87
C GLY A 200 9.27 8.35 -20.77
N GLU A 201 9.06 8.87 -21.99
CA GLU A 201 8.19 8.33 -23.07
C GLU A 201 8.74 7.05 -23.72
N CYS A 202 9.65 6.35 -23.04
CA CYS A 202 10.09 5.03 -23.45
C CYS A 202 8.87 4.10 -23.45
N GLY A 203 8.75 3.21 -24.44
CA GLY A 203 7.62 2.29 -24.56
C GLY A 203 7.30 1.56 -23.24
N LYS A 204 6.02 1.22 -23.04
CA LYS A 204 5.55 0.63 -21.78
C LYS A 204 6.37 -0.60 -21.37
N ASP A 205 6.75 -0.62 -20.10
CA ASP A 205 7.53 -1.67 -19.43
C ASP A 205 6.69 -2.93 -19.15
N PHE A 206 6.67 -3.92 -20.04
CA PHE A 206 5.83 -5.12 -19.89
C PHE A 206 6.45 -6.18 -18.95
N ASN A 207 5.62 -6.77 -18.09
CA ASN A 207 5.98 -7.87 -17.15
C ASN A 207 7.25 -7.66 -16.31
N ASN A 208 7.57 -6.42 -15.97
CA ASN A 208 8.73 -6.08 -15.13
C ASN A 208 8.53 -6.48 -13.66
N TRP A 209 9.63 -6.76 -12.96
CA TRP A 209 9.63 -7.10 -11.54
C TRP A 209 10.80 -6.49 -10.77
N GLY A 210 10.52 -5.54 -9.90
CA GLY A 210 11.54 -4.97 -9.01
C GLY A 210 11.24 -5.27 -7.54
N ARG A 211 12.27 -5.61 -6.77
CA ARG A 211 12.14 -5.87 -5.33
C ARG A 211 13.13 -5.03 -4.52
N PHE A 212 12.62 -4.43 -3.46
CA PHE A 212 13.40 -3.77 -2.43
C PHE A 212 13.15 -4.48 -1.09
N THR A 213 14.21 -4.92 -0.41
CA THR A 213 14.12 -5.57 0.90
C THR A 213 15.05 -4.88 1.90
N LEU A 214 14.47 -4.37 3.00
CA LEU A 214 15.19 -3.90 4.18
C LEU A 214 15.05 -4.92 5.30
N ALA A 215 16.10 -5.71 5.52
CA ALA A 215 16.21 -6.73 6.55
C ALA A 215 17.11 -6.31 7.72
N GLY A 216 17.92 -5.26 7.57
CA GLY A 216 18.79 -4.75 8.64
C GLY A 216 19.49 -3.44 8.26
N GLY A 217 20.28 -2.88 9.20
CA GLY A 217 20.99 -1.62 9.01
C GLY A 217 20.09 -0.38 8.97
N VAL A 218 20.57 0.73 8.40
CA VAL A 218 19.86 2.02 8.32
C VAL A 218 19.77 2.51 6.86
N PHE A 219 18.56 2.54 6.31
CA PHE A 219 18.28 3.11 4.98
C PHE A 219 17.61 4.48 5.13
N THR A 220 18.27 5.55 4.70
CA THR A 220 17.76 6.92 4.83
C THR A 220 17.31 7.47 3.47
N LEU A 221 16.04 7.90 3.39
CA LEU A 221 15.39 8.40 2.18
C LEU A 221 15.25 9.92 2.17
N GLY A 222 15.39 10.48 0.97
CA GLY A 222 15.04 11.86 0.64
C GLY A 222 13.56 12.06 0.31
N ASN A 223 13.22 13.26 -0.17
CA ASN A 223 11.84 13.75 -0.30
C ASN A 223 10.91 12.92 -1.21
N ARG A 224 11.43 12.02 -2.06
CA ARG A 224 10.59 11.27 -3.03
C ARG A 224 10.28 9.84 -2.62
N GLY A 225 10.85 9.33 -1.53
CA GLY A 225 10.53 8.01 -0.98
C GLY A 225 10.67 6.87 -2.00
N PHE A 226 9.66 5.99 -2.05
CA PHE A 226 9.51 4.96 -3.08
C PHE A 226 8.49 5.40 -4.14
N LEU A 227 8.80 5.17 -5.42
CA LEU A 227 7.93 5.57 -6.54
C LEU A 227 8.01 4.64 -7.75
N LEU A 228 6.96 4.65 -8.57
CA LEU A 228 6.97 4.10 -9.92
C LEU A 228 7.33 5.21 -10.91
N ASN A 229 8.25 4.95 -11.83
CA ASN A 229 8.55 5.86 -12.93
C ASN A 229 7.47 5.82 -14.01
N SER A 230 7.40 6.86 -14.83
CA SER A 230 6.33 7.05 -15.84
C SER A 230 6.27 5.94 -16.90
N GLY A 231 7.39 5.31 -17.24
CA GLY A 231 7.47 4.21 -18.20
C GLY A 231 6.92 2.88 -17.67
N TRP A 232 6.72 2.76 -16.35
CA TRP A 232 6.25 1.54 -15.72
C TRP A 232 4.84 1.16 -16.20
N ASN A 233 4.69 -0.02 -16.80
CA ASN A 233 3.36 -0.52 -17.14
C ASN A 233 2.64 -0.98 -15.86
N LYS A 234 1.70 -0.17 -15.38
CA LYS A 234 0.91 -0.47 -14.19
C LYS A 234 -0.01 -1.69 -14.35
N GLU A 235 -0.30 -2.11 -15.58
CA GLU A 235 -1.17 -3.26 -15.86
C GLU A 235 -0.41 -4.59 -15.70
N SER A 236 0.85 -4.66 -16.18
CA SER A 236 1.65 -5.90 -16.21
C SER A 236 2.92 -5.90 -15.37
N GLY A 237 3.50 -4.73 -15.07
CA GLY A 237 4.68 -4.62 -14.19
C GLY A 237 4.28 -4.76 -12.72
N ARG A 238 5.17 -5.32 -11.89
CA ARG A 238 4.97 -5.50 -10.45
C ARG A 238 6.20 -5.12 -9.64
N TYR A 239 5.99 -4.58 -8.47
CA TYR A 239 7.03 -4.18 -7.56
C TYR A 239 6.77 -4.81 -6.20
N GLU A 240 7.81 -4.93 -5.40
CA GLU A 240 7.68 -5.32 -4.01
C GLU A 240 8.58 -4.44 -3.15
N VAL A 241 8.01 -3.82 -2.11
CA VAL A 241 8.75 -3.13 -1.06
C VAL A 241 8.52 -3.93 0.22
N VAL A 242 9.58 -4.56 0.73
CA VAL A 242 9.54 -5.37 1.95
C VAL A 242 10.38 -4.71 3.03
N LEU A 243 9.73 -4.42 4.15
CA LEU A 243 10.37 -3.93 5.38
C LEU A 243 10.28 -5.03 6.42
N SER A 244 11.35 -5.78 6.61
CA SER A 244 11.41 -6.95 7.49
C SER A 244 12.28 -6.76 8.74
N GLY A 245 13.17 -5.77 8.72
CA GLY A 245 14.11 -5.44 9.79
C GLY A 245 14.73 -4.04 9.63
N GLY A 246 15.71 -3.70 10.47
CA GLY A 246 16.50 -2.47 10.35
C GLY A 246 15.74 -1.17 10.62
N THR A 247 16.28 -0.05 10.14
CA THR A 247 15.70 1.30 10.27
C THR A 247 15.50 1.95 8.90
N LEU A 248 14.25 2.27 8.56
CA LEU A 248 13.94 3.20 7.49
C LEU A 248 13.88 4.61 8.10
N ALA A 249 14.80 5.48 7.68
CA ALA A 249 14.93 6.85 8.17
C ALA A 249 14.57 7.86 7.07
N ALA A 250 14.21 9.07 7.50
CA ALA A 250 13.91 10.18 6.59
C ALA A 250 14.81 11.37 6.91
N TYR A 251 15.64 11.80 5.95
CA TYR A 251 16.24 13.14 5.99
C TYR A 251 15.37 14.17 5.25
N GLY A 252 14.42 13.70 4.45
CA GLY A 252 13.41 14.50 3.76
C GLY A 252 11.97 14.30 4.26
N ASN A 253 11.04 15.14 3.83
CA ASN A 253 9.60 14.84 3.95
C ASN A 253 9.16 14.09 2.70
N PHE A 254 8.68 12.86 2.86
CA PHE A 254 8.28 12.04 1.70
C PHE A 254 6.91 11.40 1.85
N THR A 255 6.30 11.16 0.69
CA THR A 255 5.08 10.38 0.56
C THR A 255 5.38 9.12 -0.24
N ASN A 256 5.25 7.97 0.41
CA ASN A 256 5.33 6.67 -0.22
C ASN A 256 3.98 6.33 -0.86
N THR A 257 3.96 6.21 -2.19
CA THR A 257 2.76 5.89 -2.96
C THR A 257 2.65 4.40 -3.29
N LEU A 258 3.58 3.59 -2.79
CA LEU A 258 3.69 2.17 -3.11
C LEU A 258 3.24 1.32 -1.93
N ALA A 259 2.41 0.31 -2.21
CA ALA A 259 1.99 -0.64 -1.20
C ALA A 259 3.25 -1.30 -0.62
N THR A 260 3.34 -1.36 0.71
CA THR A 260 4.56 -1.78 1.39
C THR A 260 4.25 -2.91 2.34
N ARG A 261 4.98 -4.00 2.18
CA ARG A 261 4.85 -5.18 3.02
C ARG A 261 5.72 -5.04 4.27
N LEU A 262 5.10 -5.23 5.43
CA LEU A 262 5.77 -5.39 6.71
C LEU A 262 5.93 -6.89 7.00
N SER A 263 7.11 -7.27 7.44
CA SER A 263 7.38 -8.61 7.97
C SER A 263 8.17 -8.51 9.27
N ASN A 264 8.04 -9.49 10.15
CA ASN A 264 8.86 -9.59 11.36
C ASN A 264 10.00 -10.62 11.20
N ARG A 265 10.19 -11.17 9.99
CA ARG A 265 11.20 -12.18 9.68
C ARG A 265 12.59 -11.79 10.17
N ASP A 266 12.96 -10.52 10.02
CA ASP A 266 14.28 -9.99 10.39
C ASP A 266 14.21 -9.05 11.60
N GLY A 267 13.24 -9.26 12.49
CA GLY A 267 13.07 -8.52 13.75
C GLY A 267 12.11 -7.32 13.69
N GLY A 268 11.51 -7.05 12.52
CA GLY A 268 10.59 -5.93 12.32
C GLY A 268 11.29 -4.60 12.07
N VAL A 269 10.62 -3.70 11.36
CA VAL A 269 11.22 -2.42 10.92
C VAL A 269 11.06 -1.31 11.96
N THR A 270 12.07 -0.47 12.09
CA THR A 270 11.97 0.85 12.74
C THR A 270 11.74 1.95 11.72
N LEU A 271 10.69 2.74 11.88
CA LEU A 271 10.45 3.97 11.12
C LEU A 271 10.94 5.17 11.93
N ARG A 272 12.04 5.79 11.51
CA ARG A 272 12.65 6.94 12.21
C ARG A 272 12.41 8.24 11.47
N ALA A 273 11.49 9.05 11.98
CA ALA A 273 11.27 10.43 11.52
C ALA A 273 11.75 11.40 12.59
N ASP A 274 12.79 12.16 12.29
CA ASP A 274 13.35 13.16 13.22
C ASP A 274 12.50 14.44 13.29
N ALA A 275 12.85 15.36 14.18
CA ALA A 275 12.11 16.61 14.35
C ALA A 275 11.96 17.38 13.03
N GLY A 276 10.73 17.80 12.72
CA GLY A 276 10.40 18.49 11.46
C GLY A 276 10.35 17.58 10.23
N LYS A 277 10.54 16.27 10.39
CA LYS A 277 10.43 15.28 9.30
C LYS A 277 9.13 14.49 9.39
N SER A 278 8.64 14.05 8.23
CA SER A 278 7.46 13.20 8.12
C SER A 278 7.58 12.15 7.02
N MET A 279 7.08 10.95 7.32
CA MET A 279 6.87 9.88 6.34
C MET A 279 5.37 9.65 6.19
N THR A 280 4.86 9.72 4.97
CA THR A 280 3.44 9.49 4.68
C THR A 280 3.26 8.27 3.81
N PHE A 281 2.52 7.28 4.27
CA PHE A 281 2.18 6.08 3.52
C PHE A 281 0.80 6.28 2.87
N ALA A 282 0.84 6.66 1.59
CA ALA A 282 -0.33 6.92 0.75
C ALA A 282 -0.91 5.66 0.10
N ALA A 283 -0.15 4.57 0.06
CA ALA A 283 -0.66 3.25 -0.23
C ALA A 283 -0.68 2.40 1.05
N PRO A 284 -1.51 1.33 1.09
CA PRO A 284 -1.62 0.46 2.26
C PRO A 284 -0.28 -0.12 2.73
N LEU A 285 -0.12 -0.21 4.05
CA LEU A 285 0.78 -1.18 4.67
C LEU A 285 0.05 -2.50 4.83
N TYR A 286 0.73 -3.61 4.55
CA TYR A 286 0.16 -4.96 4.66
C TYR A 286 1.23 -5.95 5.12
N GLY A 287 0.86 -7.19 5.41
CA GLY A 287 1.82 -8.24 5.78
C GLY A 287 1.71 -8.67 7.24
N GLU A 288 2.48 -9.68 7.65
CA GLU A 288 2.41 -10.21 9.00
C GLU A 288 3.20 -9.37 10.02
N GLY A 289 4.06 -8.48 9.55
CA GLY A 289 4.93 -7.66 10.37
C GLY A 289 4.26 -6.44 10.99
N GLY A 290 4.98 -5.84 11.93
CA GLY A 290 4.65 -4.57 12.55
C GLY A 290 5.78 -3.55 12.37
N PHE A 291 5.69 -2.42 13.06
CA PHE A 291 6.78 -1.44 13.04
C PHE A 291 6.94 -0.68 14.36
N THR A 292 8.16 -0.22 14.62
CA THR A 292 8.45 0.72 15.72
C THR A 292 8.66 2.13 15.18
N LYS A 293 7.85 3.08 15.61
CA LYS A 293 8.02 4.51 15.32
C LYS A 293 8.95 5.16 16.35
N THR A 294 10.03 5.78 15.87
CA THR A 294 10.99 6.56 16.66
C THR A 294 11.22 7.96 16.09
N GLY A 295 11.95 8.81 16.84
CA GLY A 295 12.21 10.20 16.49
C GLY A 295 11.01 11.12 16.72
N ALA A 296 11.27 12.42 16.91
CA ALA A 296 10.23 13.40 17.27
C ALA A 296 9.26 13.78 16.14
N GLY A 297 9.52 13.32 14.90
CA GLY A 297 8.71 13.59 13.71
C GLY A 297 7.44 12.73 13.62
N THR A 298 6.79 12.78 12.45
CA THR A 298 5.46 12.15 12.22
C THR A 298 5.50 11.03 11.19
N VAL A 299 4.80 9.92 11.47
CA VAL A 299 4.41 8.92 10.46
C VAL A 299 2.90 9.01 10.24
N ARG A 300 2.45 9.00 8.98
CA ARG A 300 1.03 9.08 8.60
C ARG A 300 0.63 7.88 7.76
N LEU A 301 -0.44 7.18 8.16
CA LEU A 301 -1.06 6.09 7.40
C LEU A 301 -2.38 6.60 6.81
N VAL A 302 -2.33 7.14 5.59
CA VAL A 302 -3.50 7.81 4.97
C VAL A 302 -4.37 6.87 4.13
N SER A 303 -3.94 5.62 3.99
CA SER A 303 -4.70 4.57 3.34
C SER A 303 -4.98 3.44 4.34
N PRO A 304 -6.13 2.76 4.21
CA PRO A 304 -6.45 1.62 5.05
C PRO A 304 -5.34 0.59 4.97
N SER A 305 -4.77 0.25 6.11
CA SER A 305 -3.65 -0.68 6.22
C SER A 305 -4.09 -1.94 6.97
N ASP A 306 -3.54 -3.09 6.58
CA ASP A 306 -3.99 -4.42 7.02
C ASP A 306 -2.77 -5.29 7.34
N TYR A 307 -1.96 -4.82 8.27
CA TYR A 307 -0.76 -5.51 8.73
C TYR A 307 -1.01 -6.10 10.11
N LEU A 308 -0.49 -7.30 10.37
CA LEU A 308 -0.91 -8.08 11.54
C LEU A 308 0.05 -7.97 12.73
N GLY A 309 1.18 -7.29 12.60
CA GLY A 309 2.14 -7.14 13.70
C GLY A 309 1.85 -5.95 14.62
N GLU A 310 2.52 -5.96 15.78
CA GLU A 310 2.47 -4.88 16.76
C GLU A 310 3.00 -3.55 16.17
N THR A 311 2.30 -2.46 16.43
CA THR A 311 2.77 -1.10 16.21
C THR A 311 3.25 -0.51 17.53
N ARG A 312 4.54 -0.16 17.62
CA ARG A 312 5.08 0.51 18.80
C ARG A 312 5.42 1.97 18.49
N VAL A 313 4.75 2.91 19.14
CA VAL A 313 5.08 4.34 19.03
C VAL A 313 5.96 4.74 20.21
N ALA A 314 7.27 4.59 20.06
CA ALA A 314 8.22 4.92 21.12
C ALA A 314 8.38 6.43 21.31
N GLU A 315 8.48 7.19 20.21
CA GLU A 315 8.63 8.65 20.21
C GLU A 315 7.92 9.30 19.02
N GLY A 316 7.50 10.56 19.19
CA GLY A 316 6.89 11.37 18.15
C GLY A 316 5.43 10.98 17.88
N ARG A 317 4.95 11.24 16.67
CA ARG A 317 3.53 11.14 16.32
C ARG A 317 3.27 10.07 15.27
N LEU A 318 2.26 9.24 15.50
CA LEU A 318 1.61 8.39 14.51
C LEU A 318 0.21 8.92 14.22
N GLU A 319 -0.09 9.22 12.97
CA GLU A 319 -1.45 9.57 12.52
C GLU A 319 -2.02 8.42 11.67
N VAL A 320 -3.21 7.96 12.01
CA VAL A 320 -3.91 6.88 11.29
C VAL A 320 -5.27 7.36 10.79
N LEU A 321 -5.83 6.68 9.79
CA LEU A 321 -7.23 6.92 9.43
C LEU A 321 -8.12 6.63 10.65
N GLY A 322 -8.88 7.64 11.05
CA GLY A 322 -9.82 7.56 12.16
C GLY A 322 -11.27 7.60 11.69
N GLU A 323 -12.20 7.66 12.64
CA GLU A 323 -13.62 7.85 12.36
C GLU A 323 -13.95 9.33 12.20
N GLY A 324 -14.80 9.61 11.23
CA GLY A 324 -15.08 10.96 10.74
C GLY A 324 -14.56 11.10 9.30
N ILE A 325 -14.71 12.30 8.75
CA ILE A 325 -14.37 12.56 7.35
C ILE A 325 -12.91 13.01 7.28
N PRO A 326 -11.98 12.19 6.74
CA PRO A 326 -10.56 12.53 6.74
C PRO A 326 -10.31 13.63 5.72
N VAL A 327 -10.19 14.87 6.21
CA VAL A 327 -9.80 16.00 5.38
C VAL A 327 -8.30 15.89 5.07
N PHE A 328 -8.04 15.32 3.90
CA PHE A 328 -6.70 14.99 3.43
C PHE A 328 -5.85 16.24 3.14
N ALA A 329 -6.47 17.29 2.60
CA ALA A 329 -5.85 18.59 2.48
C ALA A 329 -6.86 19.69 2.79
N ARG A 330 -6.52 20.60 3.69
CA ARG A 330 -7.36 21.74 4.07
C ARG A 330 -6.61 23.03 3.82
N TRP A 331 -7.27 24.01 3.22
CA TRP A 331 -6.82 25.40 3.13
C TRP A 331 -7.85 26.25 3.85
N ALA A 332 -7.57 26.71 5.07
CA ALA A 332 -8.41 27.68 5.75
C ALA A 332 -7.83 29.09 5.53
N ALA A 333 -8.71 30.06 5.29
CA ALA A 333 -8.28 31.44 5.09
C ALA A 333 -7.63 32.02 6.36
N ASP A 334 -8.03 31.54 7.54
CA ASP A 334 -7.44 31.88 8.84
C ASP A 334 -5.92 31.63 8.88
N ASP A 335 -5.40 30.73 8.04
CA ASP A 335 -3.98 30.40 7.99
C ASP A 335 -3.16 31.39 7.11
N CYS A 336 -3.80 32.30 6.37
CA CYS A 336 -3.13 33.12 5.36
C CYS A 336 -2.39 34.37 5.88
N ALA A 337 -2.82 35.01 6.97
CA ALA A 337 -2.17 36.24 7.45
C ALA A 337 -2.64 36.72 8.84
N THR A 338 -1.75 37.47 9.51
CA THR A 338 -1.95 38.16 10.80
C THR A 338 -2.55 39.57 10.69
N ASN A 339 -2.77 40.09 9.46
CA ASN A 339 -3.27 41.45 9.17
C ASN A 339 -4.43 41.43 8.17
N ALA A 340 -5.48 42.22 8.44
CA ALA A 340 -6.82 42.12 7.83
C ALA A 340 -6.96 42.39 6.31
N THR A 341 -5.92 42.84 5.60
CA THR A 341 -5.97 43.18 4.15
C THR A 341 -4.71 42.76 3.38
N ALA A 342 -3.94 41.80 3.88
CA ALA A 342 -2.68 41.40 3.26
C ALA A 342 -2.90 40.66 1.92
N ALA A 343 -1.97 40.82 0.98
CA ALA A 343 -1.93 40.02 -0.25
C ALA A 343 -1.56 38.56 0.07
N VAL A 344 -2.35 37.60 -0.43
CA VAL A 344 -2.14 36.16 -0.25
C VAL A 344 -1.34 35.64 -1.44
N ALA A 345 -0.02 35.78 -1.38
CA ALA A 345 0.88 35.30 -2.44
C ALA A 345 1.03 33.77 -2.46
N ALA A 346 0.79 33.13 -1.31
CA ALA A 346 0.78 31.70 -1.14
C ALA A 346 -0.30 31.30 -0.13
N TRP A 347 -1.00 30.20 -0.40
CA TRP A 347 -1.98 29.60 0.49
C TRP A 347 -1.62 28.12 0.67
N SER A 348 -1.00 27.82 1.81
CA SER A 348 -0.55 26.48 2.16
C SER A 348 -1.66 25.68 2.82
N ALA A 349 -1.71 24.38 2.53
CA ALA A 349 -2.62 23.49 3.22
C ALA A 349 -2.19 23.36 4.69
N SER A 350 -3.15 23.39 5.62
CA SER A 350 -2.95 23.14 7.04
C SER A 350 -2.89 21.65 7.38
N SER A 351 -3.23 20.78 6.43
CA SER A 351 -3.17 19.32 6.53
C SER A 351 -2.71 18.68 5.22
N GLY A 352 -2.12 17.48 5.31
CA GLY A 352 -1.66 16.69 4.18
C GLY A 352 -0.15 16.75 3.92
N ALA A 353 0.40 15.70 3.31
CA ALA A 353 1.82 15.60 2.97
C ALA A 353 2.00 15.10 1.52
N PRO A 354 2.72 15.83 0.64
CA PRO A 354 3.35 17.14 0.92
C PRO A 354 2.29 18.22 1.22
N LEU A 355 2.65 19.23 2.03
CA LEU A 355 1.76 20.37 2.28
C LEU A 355 1.59 21.15 0.96
N TRP A 356 0.48 20.91 0.26
CA TRP A 356 0.21 21.57 -1.02
C TRP A 356 0.05 23.07 -0.81
N THR A 357 0.84 23.85 -1.54
CA THR A 357 0.80 25.31 -1.47
C THR A 357 0.41 25.89 -2.82
N TYR A 358 -0.76 26.50 -2.87
CA TYR A 358 -1.19 27.30 -4.02
C TYR A 358 -0.44 28.61 -4.00
N SER A 359 0.29 28.94 -5.07
CA SER A 359 1.17 30.11 -5.10
C SER A 359 0.90 30.97 -6.33
N ARG A 360 1.10 32.28 -6.17
CA ARG A 360 1.19 33.21 -7.31
C ARG A 360 2.42 32.88 -8.16
N GLY A 361 2.29 32.94 -9.48
CA GLY A 361 3.41 32.76 -10.43
C GLY A 361 3.92 31.32 -10.59
N ARG A 362 3.35 30.34 -9.87
CA ARG A 362 3.73 28.91 -9.99
C ARG A 362 2.86 28.19 -11.02
N ILE A 363 2.89 28.67 -12.26
CA ILE A 363 2.12 28.14 -13.40
C ILE A 363 3.11 27.66 -14.45
N VAL A 364 3.56 26.41 -14.34
CA VAL A 364 4.64 25.88 -15.18
C VAL A 364 4.08 25.37 -16.52
N ASN A 365 3.88 26.30 -17.44
CA ASN A 365 4.06 26.08 -18.88
C ASN A 365 4.66 27.36 -19.44
N SER A 366 5.66 27.29 -20.33
CA SER A 366 6.26 28.45 -20.99
C SER A 366 5.25 29.30 -21.79
N ALA A 367 4.05 28.77 -22.07
CA ALA A 367 2.93 29.52 -22.64
C ALA A 367 2.07 30.29 -21.59
N LEU A 368 2.21 30.00 -20.29
CA LEU A 368 1.40 30.57 -19.19
C LEU A 368 2.20 31.47 -18.23
N ASP A 369 3.54 31.41 -18.30
CA ASP A 369 4.49 32.20 -17.52
C ASP A 369 4.45 33.72 -17.85
N THR A 370 3.71 34.10 -18.90
CA THR A 370 3.51 35.49 -19.31
C THR A 370 2.30 36.17 -18.64
N ARG A 371 1.58 35.49 -17.75
CA ARG A 371 0.36 36.02 -17.11
C ARG A 371 0.68 37.01 -15.98
N SER A 372 0.15 38.22 -16.07
CA SER A 372 0.27 39.27 -15.04
C SER A 372 -0.65 39.06 -13.83
N ASP A 373 -0.88 37.82 -13.41
CA ASP A 373 -1.83 37.50 -12.34
C ASP A 373 -1.40 38.18 -11.02
N THR A 374 -2.38 38.71 -10.28
CA THR A 374 -2.21 39.39 -8.99
C THR A 374 -2.66 38.49 -7.84
N ALA A 375 -2.05 38.66 -6.66
CA ALA A 375 -2.44 37.89 -5.49
C ALA A 375 -3.85 38.30 -5.02
N PRO A 376 -4.71 37.34 -4.62
CA PRO A 376 -5.94 37.67 -3.90
C PRO A 376 -5.62 38.32 -2.54
N THR A 377 -6.62 38.88 -1.88
CA THR A 377 -6.44 39.60 -0.59
C THR A 377 -7.14 38.89 0.55
N TYR A 378 -6.49 38.79 1.70
CA TYR A 378 -7.13 38.33 2.93
C TYR A 378 -8.14 39.36 3.44
N ARG A 379 -9.24 38.89 4.04
CA ARG A 379 -10.26 39.70 4.75
C ARG A 379 -10.59 39.02 6.07
N SER A 380 -10.48 39.71 7.19
CA SER A 380 -10.80 39.16 8.51
C SER A 380 -12.31 39.18 8.79
N GLY A 381 -12.81 38.14 9.48
CA GLY A 381 -14.15 38.15 10.10
C GLY A 381 -15.35 38.06 9.14
N VAL A 382 -15.11 37.64 7.89
CA VAL A 382 -16.14 37.50 6.85
C VAL A 382 -17.12 36.37 7.16
N PHE A 383 -16.63 35.25 7.70
CA PHE A 383 -17.43 34.04 7.93
C PHE A 383 -17.61 33.76 9.43
N ASN A 384 -18.62 34.37 10.07
CA ASN A 384 -18.89 34.17 11.50
C ASN A 384 -17.64 34.38 12.40
N GLY A 385 -16.86 35.42 12.11
CA GLY A 385 -15.60 35.71 12.83
C GLY A 385 -14.35 35.08 12.20
N HIS A 386 -14.48 34.15 11.26
CA HIS A 386 -13.37 33.58 10.49
C HIS A 386 -13.01 34.44 9.26
N GLY A 387 -11.76 34.36 8.83
CA GLY A 387 -11.22 35.07 7.67
C GLY A 387 -11.67 34.51 6.32
N ALA A 388 -11.34 35.23 5.25
CA ALA A 388 -11.61 34.87 3.86
C ALA A 388 -10.46 35.29 2.93
N VAL A 389 -10.24 34.53 1.87
CA VAL A 389 -9.43 34.93 0.72
C VAL A 389 -10.37 35.48 -0.35
N TYR A 390 -10.23 36.77 -0.65
CA TYR A 390 -11.05 37.48 -1.63
C TYR A 390 -10.40 37.51 -3.01
N PHE A 391 -11.17 37.07 -4.01
CA PHE A 391 -10.83 37.16 -5.43
C PHE A 391 -11.67 38.25 -6.09
N ASN A 392 -11.03 39.11 -6.89
CA ASN A 392 -11.66 40.29 -7.48
C ASN A 392 -12.37 40.06 -8.83
N GLY A 393 -12.28 38.85 -9.40
CA GLY A 393 -12.85 38.54 -10.72
C GLY A 393 -12.05 39.08 -11.90
N GLU A 394 -10.86 39.64 -11.68
CA GLU A 394 -9.95 40.13 -12.71
C GLU A 394 -8.69 39.23 -12.76
N GLN A 395 -7.50 39.76 -12.51
CA GLN A 395 -6.25 39.02 -12.63
C GLN A 395 -5.92 38.16 -11.38
N ASN A 396 -6.85 37.95 -10.45
CA ASN A 396 -6.60 37.12 -9.27
C ASN A 396 -6.60 35.62 -9.62
N GLY A 397 -5.62 34.90 -9.07
CA GLY A 397 -5.52 33.45 -9.22
C GLY A 397 -4.34 32.87 -8.47
N LEU A 398 -4.48 31.62 -8.04
CA LEU A 398 -3.39 30.85 -7.44
C LEU A 398 -3.25 29.51 -8.16
N GLY A 399 -2.00 29.12 -8.44
CA GLY A 399 -1.67 27.89 -9.17
C GLY A 399 -0.91 26.89 -8.30
N LEU A 400 -1.12 25.61 -8.60
CA LEU A 400 -0.36 24.48 -8.07
C LEU A 400 0.23 23.72 -9.26
N ALA A 401 1.56 23.80 -9.44
CA ALA A 401 2.27 23.08 -10.49
C ALA A 401 2.60 21.63 -10.09
N ALA A 402 2.51 20.69 -11.03
CA ALA A 402 3.22 19.42 -10.95
C ALA A 402 4.71 19.68 -11.25
N GLY A 403 5.52 19.77 -10.21
CA GLY A 403 6.95 20.07 -10.35
C GLY A 403 7.87 19.35 -9.37
N ASP A 404 7.44 19.08 -8.13
CA ASP A 404 8.36 18.58 -7.11
C ASP A 404 8.16 17.12 -6.72
N TYR A 405 7.04 16.52 -7.14
CA TYR A 405 6.72 15.14 -6.88
C TYR A 405 6.05 14.58 -8.12
N GLY A 406 6.39 13.37 -8.54
CA GLY A 406 5.53 12.58 -9.44
C GLY A 406 4.14 12.28 -8.84
N SER A 407 3.69 13.03 -7.83
CA SER A 407 2.40 12.93 -7.17
C SER A 407 1.52 14.14 -7.53
N GLN A 408 0.48 13.83 -8.30
CA GLN A 408 -0.92 14.13 -8.00
C GLN A 408 -1.18 15.44 -7.22
N THR A 409 -1.95 16.34 -7.84
CA THR A 409 -2.88 17.21 -7.11
C THR A 409 -3.64 16.40 -6.03
N PRO A 410 -4.28 17.02 -5.02
CA PRO A 410 -5.01 16.27 -4.00
C PRO A 410 -5.98 15.20 -4.54
N ALA A 411 -6.55 15.42 -5.73
CA ALA A 411 -7.45 14.49 -6.44
C ALA A 411 -6.78 13.64 -7.53
N GLY A 412 -5.51 13.90 -7.88
CA GLY A 412 -4.89 13.27 -9.03
C GLY A 412 -4.74 11.76 -8.86
N GLY A 413 -4.94 10.99 -9.93
CA GLY A 413 -4.80 9.52 -9.92
C GLY A 413 -5.77 8.76 -9.00
N GLN A 414 -6.74 9.43 -8.37
CA GLN A 414 -7.77 8.78 -7.56
C GLN A 414 -8.89 8.22 -8.44
N SER A 415 -9.51 7.12 -7.99
CA SER A 415 -10.75 6.57 -8.55
C SER A 415 -12.01 7.24 -7.98
N ALA A 416 -11.87 8.03 -6.91
CA ALA A 416 -12.94 8.85 -6.34
C ALA A 416 -12.33 10.01 -5.51
N PHE A 417 -13.04 11.12 -5.38
CA PHE A 417 -12.68 12.19 -4.44
C PHE A 417 -13.91 13.02 -4.07
N SER A 418 -13.77 13.83 -3.01
CA SER A 418 -14.71 14.89 -2.70
C SER A 418 -13.98 16.19 -2.36
N VAL A 419 -14.58 17.32 -2.69
CA VAL A 419 -14.11 18.65 -2.31
C VAL A 419 -15.25 19.41 -1.65
N ALA A 420 -14.98 19.99 -0.48
CA ALA A 420 -15.88 20.92 0.18
C ALA A 420 -15.29 22.33 0.13
N VAL A 421 -16.10 23.33 -0.22
CA VAL A 421 -15.71 24.74 -0.30
C VAL A 421 -16.70 25.57 0.49
N VAL A 422 -16.19 26.44 1.34
CA VAL A 422 -16.97 27.47 2.03
C VAL A 422 -16.73 28.80 1.34
N LEU A 423 -17.80 29.42 0.85
CA LEU A 423 -17.69 30.63 0.04
C LEU A 423 -18.87 31.58 0.24
N GLN A 424 -18.66 32.85 -0.08
CA GLN A 424 -19.67 33.91 0.00
C GLN A 424 -19.54 34.80 -1.23
N VAL A 425 -20.68 35.04 -1.89
CA VAL A 425 -20.78 35.76 -3.16
C VAL A 425 -21.99 36.68 -3.12
N THR A 426 -21.87 37.88 -3.69
CA THR A 426 -22.96 38.84 -3.87
C THR A 426 -23.44 38.86 -5.34
N SER A 427 -24.66 39.32 -5.58
CA SER A 427 -25.25 39.38 -6.92
C SER A 427 -24.42 40.20 -7.92
N ASP A 428 -23.78 41.28 -7.48
CA ASP A 428 -22.85 42.10 -8.29
C ASP A 428 -21.57 41.34 -8.70
N GLU A 429 -21.26 40.23 -8.07
CA GLU A 429 -20.07 39.42 -8.34
C GLU A 429 -20.30 38.36 -9.41
N CYS A 430 -21.56 38.07 -9.76
CA CYS A 430 -21.90 37.08 -10.78
C CYS A 430 -21.98 37.66 -12.21
N ALA A 431 -21.96 38.98 -12.38
CA ALA A 431 -22.30 39.64 -13.65
C ALA A 431 -21.32 39.42 -14.84
N ASN A 432 -20.14 38.85 -14.61
CA ASN A 432 -19.02 38.94 -15.54
C ASN A 432 -18.71 37.67 -16.38
N PHE A 433 -19.55 36.63 -16.38
CA PHE A 433 -19.22 35.33 -17.01
C PHE A 433 -20.33 34.80 -17.95
N ASN A 434 -20.00 33.89 -18.88
CA ASN A 434 -20.94 33.43 -19.93
C ASN A 434 -22.07 32.52 -19.38
N GLN A 435 -23.25 32.58 -20.02
CA GLN A 435 -24.53 31.99 -19.54
C GLN A 435 -24.77 30.56 -20.01
N ALA A 436 -24.02 30.12 -21.02
CA ALA A 436 -24.16 28.82 -21.65
C ALA A 436 -22.84 28.06 -21.55
N VAL A 437 -22.96 26.73 -21.65
CA VAL A 437 -21.87 25.77 -21.86
C VAL A 437 -21.27 25.20 -20.58
N ASN A 438 -20.90 23.92 -20.70
CA ASN A 438 -20.31 23.01 -19.73
C ASN A 438 -19.29 23.62 -18.76
N TRP A 439 -18.99 22.90 -17.67
CA TRP A 439 -18.14 23.35 -16.56
C TRP A 439 -16.82 24.06 -16.94
N PRO A 440 -16.07 23.74 -18.02
CA PRO A 440 -14.82 24.43 -18.32
C PRO A 440 -15.00 25.91 -18.72
N TYR A 441 -16.25 26.34 -18.95
CA TYR A 441 -16.60 27.70 -19.37
C TYR A 441 -17.25 28.54 -18.25
N GLY A 442 -17.39 27.99 -17.04
CA GLY A 442 -17.81 28.76 -15.87
C GLY A 442 -16.64 29.49 -15.19
N ALA A 443 -16.95 30.39 -14.25
CA ALA A 443 -15.92 31.06 -13.43
C ALA A 443 -15.29 30.05 -12.46
N GLY A 444 -13.98 29.83 -12.59
CA GLY A 444 -13.26 28.79 -11.84
C GLY A 444 -13.12 29.08 -10.35
N ILE A 445 -13.75 28.28 -9.49
CA ILE A 445 -13.58 28.38 -8.03
C ILE A 445 -12.36 27.58 -7.62
N VAL A 446 -12.39 26.27 -7.87
CA VAL A 446 -11.30 25.32 -7.64
C VAL A 446 -11.39 24.20 -8.66
N GLY A 447 -10.25 23.72 -9.16
CA GLY A 447 -10.26 22.61 -10.09
C GLY A 447 -8.89 22.25 -10.63
N GLN A 448 -8.92 21.43 -11.66
CA GLN A 448 -7.77 20.90 -12.36
C GLN A 448 -8.06 20.81 -13.85
N SER A 449 -7.18 21.37 -14.66
CA SER A 449 -7.31 21.42 -16.12
C SER A 449 -5.96 21.52 -16.83
N ASP A 450 -5.91 21.08 -18.09
CA ASP A 450 -4.83 21.43 -19.02
C ASP A 450 -5.30 22.55 -19.98
N PRO A 451 -4.46 23.50 -20.46
CA PRO A 451 -4.89 24.52 -21.41
C PRO A 451 -5.15 24.00 -22.84
N GLY A 452 -4.90 22.71 -23.11
CA GLY A 452 -5.06 22.12 -24.44
C GLY A 452 -6.47 21.57 -24.69
N ALA A 453 -7.07 21.91 -25.83
CA ALA A 453 -8.32 21.27 -26.27
C ALA A 453 -8.06 19.79 -26.63
N GLY A 454 -8.95 18.87 -26.20
CA GLY A 454 -8.87 17.44 -26.58
C GLY A 454 -8.42 16.48 -25.48
N VAL A 455 -8.59 16.83 -24.19
CA VAL A 455 -7.99 16.10 -23.07
C VAL A 455 -9.03 15.50 -22.10
N VAL A 456 -8.79 14.27 -21.62
CA VAL A 456 -9.65 13.51 -20.69
C VAL A 456 -9.07 13.46 -19.27
N GLY A 457 -9.91 13.49 -18.23
CA GLY A 457 -9.49 13.38 -16.82
C GLY A 457 -9.30 14.70 -16.08
N ASP A 458 -9.98 15.76 -16.53
CA ASP A 458 -10.03 17.08 -15.90
C ASP A 458 -11.30 17.21 -15.04
N TRP A 459 -11.31 18.12 -14.06
CA TRP A 459 -12.46 18.40 -13.21
C TRP A 459 -12.46 19.82 -12.66
N GLY A 460 -13.62 20.35 -12.27
CA GLY A 460 -13.68 21.65 -11.63
C GLY A 460 -15.02 21.99 -10.99
N LEU A 461 -14.95 22.86 -9.98
CA LEU A 461 -16.07 23.58 -9.39
C LEU A 461 -16.09 24.99 -9.95
N VAL A 462 -17.25 25.41 -10.45
CA VAL A 462 -17.42 26.68 -11.18
C VAL A 462 -18.68 27.40 -10.77
N MET A 463 -18.76 28.67 -11.14
CA MET A 463 -19.95 29.50 -10.97
C MET A 463 -20.45 30.02 -12.32
N ARG A 464 -21.78 30.04 -12.49
CA ARG A 464 -22.48 30.67 -13.62
C ARG A 464 -22.92 32.08 -13.24
N LYS A 465 -23.21 32.90 -14.24
CA LYS A 465 -23.58 34.31 -14.04
C LYS A 465 -24.90 34.58 -13.32
N ASP A 466 -25.74 33.57 -13.16
CA ASP A 466 -26.95 33.63 -12.33
C ASP A 466 -26.68 33.25 -10.87
N GLY A 467 -25.42 33.00 -10.52
CA GLY A 467 -24.99 32.61 -9.18
C GLY A 467 -25.22 31.15 -8.84
N CYS A 468 -25.62 30.31 -9.82
CA CYS A 468 -25.64 28.85 -9.64
C CYS A 468 -24.21 28.28 -9.64
N ILE A 469 -23.99 27.29 -8.78
CA ILE A 469 -22.73 26.53 -8.72
C ILE A 469 -22.82 25.33 -9.66
N GLY A 470 -21.75 25.08 -10.38
CA GLY A 470 -21.57 23.91 -11.23
C GLY A 470 -20.39 23.09 -10.78
N ALA A 471 -20.46 21.79 -11.02
CA ALA A 471 -19.32 20.90 -10.94
C ALA A 471 -19.27 20.01 -12.17
N GLY A 472 -18.07 19.64 -12.61
CA GLY A 472 -17.97 18.79 -13.78
C GLY A 472 -16.62 18.14 -13.95
N TYR A 473 -16.57 17.20 -14.90
CA TYR A 473 -15.39 16.42 -15.26
C TYR A 473 -15.34 16.13 -16.76
N THR A 474 -14.21 15.65 -17.27
CA THR A 474 -14.09 15.13 -18.65
C THR A 474 -13.94 13.61 -18.68
N CYS A 475 -14.73 12.96 -19.54
CA CYS A 475 -14.65 11.52 -19.84
C CYS A 475 -14.46 11.30 -21.34
N GLN A 476 -14.14 10.08 -21.76
CA GLN A 476 -13.97 9.75 -23.18
C GLN A 476 -15.30 9.27 -23.75
N GLN A 477 -15.78 9.87 -24.84
CA GLN A 477 -17.00 9.43 -25.53
C GLN A 477 -16.74 9.37 -27.04
N GLY A 478 -16.75 8.16 -27.60
CA GLY A 478 -16.24 7.94 -28.95
C GLY A 478 -14.75 8.30 -29.06
N ASN A 479 -14.36 9.04 -30.10
CA ASN A 479 -12.97 9.45 -30.35
C ASN A 479 -12.62 10.83 -29.76
N ALA A 480 -13.50 11.45 -28.97
CA ALA A 480 -13.29 12.78 -28.40
C ALA A 480 -13.60 12.82 -26.89
N PRO A 481 -12.95 13.72 -26.13
CA PRO A 481 -13.36 14.00 -24.76
C PRO A 481 -14.72 14.71 -24.71
N ALA A 482 -15.55 14.32 -23.74
CA ALA A 482 -16.85 14.90 -23.46
C ALA A 482 -16.86 15.54 -22.06
N ASN A 483 -17.42 16.75 -21.97
CA ASN A 483 -17.59 17.46 -20.70
C ASN A 483 -18.91 17.05 -20.04
N GLN A 484 -18.84 16.58 -18.81
CA GLN A 484 -20.00 16.26 -17.97
C GLN A 484 -20.15 17.33 -16.91
N THR A 485 -21.35 17.86 -16.71
CA THR A 485 -21.59 18.99 -15.79
C THR A 485 -22.91 18.82 -15.03
N VAL A 486 -22.87 19.04 -13.73
CA VAL A 486 -24.04 19.17 -12.86
C VAL A 486 -24.13 20.61 -12.36
N TRP A 487 -25.34 21.17 -12.30
CA TRP A 487 -25.58 22.53 -11.82
C TRP A 487 -26.56 22.52 -10.66
N SER A 488 -26.31 23.40 -9.68
CA SER A 488 -27.30 23.73 -8.66
C SER A 488 -28.50 24.43 -9.29
N GLN A 489 -29.67 24.25 -8.70
CA GLN A 489 -30.90 24.96 -9.10
C GLN A 489 -31.07 26.28 -8.36
N GLN A 490 -30.33 26.46 -7.26
CA GLN A 490 -30.36 27.66 -6.44
C GLN A 490 -29.12 28.51 -6.68
N SER A 491 -29.35 29.82 -6.74
CA SER A 491 -28.30 30.83 -6.72
C SER A 491 -27.79 31.01 -5.30
N ILE A 492 -26.48 31.17 -5.15
CA ILE A 492 -25.79 31.45 -3.88
C ILE A 492 -25.30 32.91 -3.81
N ALA A 493 -25.74 33.75 -4.74
CA ALA A 493 -25.30 35.14 -4.87
C ALA A 493 -26.12 36.08 -3.98
N ASP A 494 -26.36 35.68 -2.73
CA ASP A 494 -27.21 36.40 -1.78
C ASP A 494 -26.41 37.16 -0.70
N GLY A 495 -25.09 37.08 -0.75
CA GLY A 495 -24.19 37.73 0.20
C GLY A 495 -24.07 37.00 1.53
N THR A 496 -24.58 35.78 1.66
CA THR A 496 -24.42 34.93 2.86
C THR A 496 -23.38 33.82 2.66
N PRO A 497 -22.84 33.23 3.74
CA PRO A 497 -21.99 32.04 3.63
C PRO A 497 -22.74 30.81 3.11
N HIS A 498 -22.12 30.09 2.18
CA HIS A 498 -22.60 28.82 1.63
C HIS A 498 -21.56 27.72 1.76
N VAL A 499 -22.02 26.48 1.88
CA VAL A 499 -21.18 25.27 1.85
C VAL A 499 -21.50 24.45 0.62
N VAL A 500 -20.49 24.21 -0.20
CA VAL A 500 -20.58 23.41 -1.42
C VAL A 500 -19.75 22.16 -1.25
N VAL A 501 -20.34 20.99 -1.49
CA VAL A 501 -19.64 19.70 -1.51
C VAL A 501 -19.82 19.07 -2.89
N PHE A 502 -18.72 18.83 -3.60
CA PHE A 502 -18.72 18.04 -4.83
C PHE A 502 -18.04 16.70 -4.59
N THR A 503 -18.71 15.61 -4.97
CA THR A 503 -18.23 14.24 -4.88
C THR A 503 -18.23 13.61 -6.27
N TRP A 504 -17.08 13.04 -6.66
CA TRP A 504 -16.89 12.35 -7.93
C TRP A 504 -16.41 10.92 -7.71
N GLN A 505 -16.91 10.00 -8.54
CA GLN A 505 -16.49 8.60 -8.57
C GLN A 505 -16.32 8.15 -10.03
N LYS A 506 -15.21 7.47 -10.31
CA LYS A 506 -14.88 6.95 -11.64
C LYS A 506 -15.96 5.98 -12.11
N GLY A 507 -16.61 6.32 -13.22
CA GLY A 507 -17.69 5.51 -13.80
C GLY A 507 -18.97 5.45 -12.96
N GLY A 508 -19.04 6.20 -11.85
CA GLY A 508 -20.16 6.23 -10.92
C GLY A 508 -20.95 7.53 -10.97
N VAL A 509 -21.90 7.66 -10.05
CA VAL A 509 -22.70 8.89 -9.88
C VAL A 509 -21.85 9.96 -9.20
N SER A 510 -21.81 11.15 -9.79
CA SER A 510 -21.24 12.34 -9.15
C SER A 510 -22.35 13.15 -8.48
N THR A 511 -22.05 13.74 -7.33
CA THR A 511 -23.02 14.55 -6.55
C THR A 511 -22.47 15.95 -6.33
N LEU A 512 -23.28 16.97 -6.60
CA LEU A 512 -23.07 18.34 -6.17
C LEU A 512 -24.12 18.67 -5.09
N ASN A 513 -23.66 19.02 -3.90
CA ASN A 513 -24.50 19.38 -2.76
C ASN A 513 -24.21 20.82 -2.35
N VAL A 514 -25.24 21.67 -2.38
CA VAL A 514 -25.15 23.08 -2.01
C VAL A 514 -26.11 23.29 -0.84
N ASP A 515 -25.57 23.58 0.35
CA ASP A 515 -26.34 23.83 1.58
C ASP A 515 -27.33 22.71 1.97
N GLY A 516 -27.02 21.46 1.60
CA GLY A 516 -27.85 20.28 1.80
C GLY A 516 -28.80 19.96 0.63
N ALA A 517 -28.88 20.82 -0.39
CA ALA A 517 -29.60 20.55 -1.64
C ALA A 517 -28.71 19.78 -2.63
N LYS A 518 -29.09 18.53 -2.91
CA LYS A 518 -28.29 17.56 -3.68
C LYS A 518 -28.73 17.46 -5.13
N HIS A 519 -27.76 17.48 -6.01
CA HIS A 519 -27.89 17.36 -7.46
C HIS A 519 -26.98 16.24 -7.95
N GLU A 520 -27.55 15.24 -8.62
CA GLU A 520 -26.82 14.06 -9.09
C GLU A 520 -26.57 14.11 -10.59
N LEU A 521 -25.44 13.56 -11.00
CA LEU A 521 -25.03 13.39 -12.39
C LEU A 521 -24.56 11.95 -12.59
N ALA A 522 -25.35 11.21 -13.34
CA ALA A 522 -25.01 9.85 -13.74
C ALA A 522 -23.83 9.84 -14.73
N PHE A 523 -23.08 8.74 -14.71
CA PHE A 523 -22.05 8.53 -15.72
C PHE A 523 -22.70 8.27 -17.10
N PRO A 524 -22.26 8.94 -18.17
CA PRO A 524 -22.90 8.86 -19.49
C PRO A 524 -22.75 7.46 -20.13
N GLU A 525 -23.84 6.98 -20.72
CA GLU A 525 -23.88 5.69 -21.43
C GLU A 525 -22.93 5.67 -22.63
N GLY A 526 -22.21 4.55 -22.82
CA GLY A 526 -21.26 4.37 -23.92
C GLY A 526 -19.96 5.18 -23.80
N ALA A 527 -19.77 5.93 -22.71
CA ALA A 527 -18.50 6.58 -22.41
C ALA A 527 -17.53 5.64 -21.67
N THR A 528 -16.23 5.89 -21.79
CA THR A 528 -15.22 5.19 -20.99
C THR A 528 -14.70 6.09 -19.87
N PRO A 529 -14.67 5.62 -18.61
CA PRO A 529 -14.17 6.40 -17.49
C PRO A 529 -12.67 6.70 -17.64
N ALA A 530 -12.28 7.97 -17.50
CA ALA A 530 -10.88 8.37 -17.45
C ALA A 530 -10.39 8.43 -16.01
N ASN A 531 -9.10 8.15 -15.80
CA ASN A 531 -8.45 8.47 -14.53
C ASN A 531 -8.28 9.99 -14.42
N LEU A 532 -8.44 10.54 -13.22
CA LEU A 532 -8.08 11.93 -12.98
C LEU A 532 -6.59 12.14 -13.23
N ARG A 533 -6.27 13.20 -13.96
CA ARG A 533 -4.87 13.55 -14.25
C ARG A 533 -4.12 13.97 -13.00
N THR A 534 -2.81 14.13 -13.10
CA THR A 534 -1.94 14.38 -11.94
C THR A 534 -1.22 15.73 -12.01
N MET A 535 -1.65 16.66 -12.87
CA MET A 535 -0.71 17.63 -13.45
C MET A 535 -0.88 19.10 -13.04
N TYR A 536 -2.08 19.65 -12.78
CA TYR A 536 -2.20 21.06 -12.33
C TYR A 536 -3.44 21.31 -11.46
N GLY A 537 -3.31 22.13 -10.43
CA GLY A 537 -4.45 22.63 -9.63
C GLY A 537 -4.58 24.14 -9.73
N PHE A 538 -5.81 24.66 -9.67
CA PHE A 538 -6.11 26.09 -9.75
C PHE A 538 -7.15 26.52 -8.72
N ILE A 539 -7.02 27.74 -8.21
CA ILE A 539 -8.04 28.45 -7.44
C ILE A 539 -8.25 29.83 -8.04
N GLY A 540 -9.51 30.21 -8.22
CA GLY A 540 -9.90 31.53 -8.73
C GLY A 540 -9.95 31.64 -10.26
N TYR A 541 -9.57 30.59 -10.99
CA TYR A 541 -9.64 30.51 -12.46
C TYR A 541 -9.55 29.06 -12.98
N LEU A 542 -9.84 28.84 -14.26
CA LEU A 542 -9.57 27.59 -15.00
C LEU A 542 -8.68 27.85 -16.22
N ALA A 543 -7.84 26.89 -16.61
CA ALA A 543 -6.78 27.14 -17.61
C ALA A 543 -7.28 27.25 -19.06
N THR A 544 -8.47 26.72 -19.36
CA THR A 544 -9.03 26.56 -20.71
C THR A 544 -9.73 27.81 -21.26
N ALA A 545 -9.99 28.82 -20.44
CA ALA A 545 -10.62 30.08 -20.87
C ALA A 545 -10.02 31.27 -20.13
N THR A 546 -9.44 32.22 -20.87
CA THR A 546 -8.65 33.34 -20.31
C THR A 546 -9.47 34.37 -19.52
N ASP A 547 -10.80 34.35 -19.67
CA ASP A 547 -11.67 35.44 -19.22
C ASP A 547 -12.61 35.04 -18.06
N HIS A 548 -12.47 33.82 -17.52
CA HIS A 548 -13.46 33.24 -16.58
C HIS A 548 -12.90 33.11 -15.15
N ARG A 549 -12.89 34.22 -14.41
CA ARG A 549 -12.21 34.39 -13.11
C ARG A 549 -13.21 34.47 -11.97
N PHE A 550 -13.03 33.72 -10.89
CA PHE A 550 -13.96 33.81 -9.77
C PHE A 550 -13.87 35.18 -9.06
N LYS A 551 -15.04 35.72 -8.70
CA LYS A 551 -15.17 36.90 -7.85
C LYS A 551 -15.98 36.53 -6.61
N GLY A 552 -15.39 36.73 -5.43
CA GLY A 552 -16.02 36.37 -4.16
C GLY A 552 -15.02 35.99 -3.08
N CYS A 553 -15.54 35.62 -1.91
CA CYS A 553 -14.76 35.20 -0.75
C CYS A 553 -14.73 33.68 -0.62
N ILE A 554 -13.55 33.09 -0.36
CA ILE A 554 -13.39 31.67 0.01
C ILE A 554 -12.86 31.60 1.44
N GLY A 555 -13.56 30.90 2.33
CA GLY A 555 -13.17 30.72 3.74
C GLY A 555 -12.39 29.43 3.96
N GLU A 556 -12.80 28.34 3.32
CA GLU A 556 -12.12 27.04 3.45
C GLU A 556 -12.25 26.22 2.16
N ILE A 557 -11.21 25.47 1.83
CA ILE A 557 -11.25 24.37 0.86
C ILE A 557 -10.77 23.10 1.57
N ALA A 558 -11.58 22.05 1.56
CA ALA A 558 -11.26 20.75 2.13
C ALA A 558 -11.33 19.67 1.05
N MET A 559 -10.24 18.97 0.81
CA MET A 559 -10.13 17.85 -0.13
C MET A 559 -10.15 16.53 0.62
N ILE A 560 -10.92 15.58 0.12
CA ILE A 560 -11.08 14.22 0.63
C ILE A 560 -10.81 13.24 -0.53
N ARG A 561 -10.01 12.19 -0.30
CA ARG A 561 -9.63 11.19 -1.32
C ARG A 561 -10.65 10.06 -1.52
N SER A 562 -11.88 10.25 -1.07
CA SER A 562 -12.95 9.27 -1.19
C SER A 562 -14.24 9.93 -1.68
N ALA A 563 -15.11 9.13 -2.28
CA ALA A 563 -16.49 9.54 -2.47
C ALA A 563 -17.20 9.57 -1.11
N LEU A 564 -17.75 10.73 -0.74
CA LEU A 564 -18.57 10.88 0.46
C LEU A 564 -19.97 10.36 0.18
N SER A 565 -20.48 9.51 1.09
CA SER A 565 -21.89 9.14 1.11
C SER A 565 -22.76 10.36 1.45
N VAL A 566 -24.05 10.23 1.21
CA VAL A 566 -25.03 11.29 1.52
C VAL A 566 -24.95 11.72 2.99
N ALA A 567 -24.87 10.76 3.91
CA ALA A 567 -24.80 11.05 5.35
C ALA A 567 -23.54 11.83 5.73
N GLU A 568 -22.42 11.57 5.04
CA GLU A 568 -21.16 12.24 5.32
C GLU A 568 -21.08 13.62 4.68
N GLN A 569 -21.63 13.79 3.47
CA GLN A 569 -21.80 15.12 2.92
C GLN A 569 -22.62 15.98 3.87
N ASP A 570 -23.70 15.42 4.44
CA ASP A 570 -24.54 16.12 5.41
C ASP A 570 -23.80 16.40 6.74
N ALA A 571 -23.00 15.46 7.23
CA ALA A 571 -22.19 15.66 8.43
C ALA A 571 -21.10 16.73 8.25
N LEU A 572 -20.33 16.66 7.15
CA LEU A 572 -19.30 17.66 6.81
C LEU A 572 -19.93 19.03 6.56
N GLY A 573 -21.01 19.05 5.77
CA GLY A 573 -21.72 20.27 5.43
C GLY A 573 -22.27 20.97 6.66
N SER A 574 -22.92 20.23 7.56
CA SER A 574 -23.43 20.77 8.83
C SER A 574 -22.32 21.30 9.73
N ALA A 575 -21.19 20.60 9.81
CA ALA A 575 -20.04 21.02 10.62
C ALA A 575 -19.41 22.32 10.08
N LEU A 576 -19.20 22.42 8.76
CA LEU A 576 -18.69 23.63 8.11
C LEU A 576 -19.68 24.79 8.23
N ALA A 577 -20.98 24.52 8.07
CA ALA A 577 -22.02 25.53 8.20
C ALA A 577 -22.08 26.11 9.61
N ALA A 578 -22.03 25.25 10.64
CA ALA A 578 -21.97 25.69 12.03
C ALA A 578 -20.71 26.53 12.32
N LYS A 579 -19.55 26.14 11.76
CA LYS A 579 -18.29 26.89 11.93
C LYS A 579 -18.36 28.27 11.29
N TYR A 580 -18.75 28.35 10.02
CA TYR A 580 -18.65 29.55 9.20
C TYR A 580 -19.93 30.40 9.13
N GLY A 581 -20.99 29.99 9.84
CA GLY A 581 -22.27 30.71 9.88
C GLY A 581 -23.11 30.56 8.62
N ALA A 582 -22.95 29.46 7.89
CA ALA A 582 -23.83 29.11 6.77
C ALA A 582 -25.06 28.36 7.26
N THR A 583 -26.07 28.21 6.40
CA THR A 583 -27.21 27.31 6.65
C THR A 583 -26.98 25.97 5.98
N TRP A 584 -27.23 24.87 6.70
CA TRP A 584 -27.25 23.52 6.11
C TRP A 584 -28.55 22.80 6.50
N ALA A 585 -29.31 22.34 5.50
CA ALA A 585 -30.52 21.57 5.72
C ALA A 585 -30.54 20.36 4.79
N ALA A 586 -30.38 19.17 5.35
CA ALA A 586 -30.39 17.93 4.58
C ALA A 586 -31.71 17.77 3.81
N LYS A 587 -31.62 17.71 2.47
CA LYS A 587 -32.76 17.50 1.56
C LYS A 587 -32.56 16.22 0.73
N THR A 588 -33.66 15.71 0.18
CA THR A 588 -33.66 14.56 -0.75
C THR A 588 -33.03 14.96 -2.09
N ALA A 589 -32.29 14.04 -2.71
CA ALA A 589 -31.64 14.29 -3.99
C ALA A 589 -32.65 14.55 -5.12
N VAL A 590 -32.33 15.53 -5.99
CA VAL A 590 -33.06 15.77 -7.23
C VAL A 590 -32.24 15.16 -8.37
N ALA A 591 -32.68 14.00 -8.84
CA ALA A 591 -32.04 13.29 -9.94
C ALA A 591 -32.19 14.09 -11.25
N GLN A 592 -31.07 14.32 -11.93
CA GLN A 592 -31.06 14.73 -13.34
C GLN A 592 -30.70 13.47 -14.15
N THR A 593 -31.64 12.96 -14.96
CA THR A 593 -31.60 11.64 -15.65
C THR A 593 -30.28 11.41 -16.41
N SER A 594 -29.71 10.19 -16.51
CA SER A 594 -30.31 8.85 -16.71
C SER A 594 -29.97 7.77 -15.66
N ALA A 595 -30.89 6.81 -15.49
CA ALA A 595 -30.98 5.71 -14.51
C ALA A 595 -29.77 4.73 -14.47
N ALA A 596 -29.54 3.83 -13.49
CA ALA A 596 -30.26 3.30 -12.33
C ALA A 596 -29.25 2.86 -11.24
N SER A 597 -29.70 2.75 -9.99
CA SER A 597 -28.93 2.39 -8.79
C SER A 597 -28.53 0.91 -8.72
N ALA A 598 -27.31 0.63 -8.24
CA ALA A 598 -26.89 -0.72 -7.88
C ALA A 598 -27.34 -1.05 -6.44
N GLU A 599 -28.11 -2.13 -6.28
CA GLU A 599 -28.48 -2.70 -4.98
C GLU A 599 -27.29 -3.44 -4.36
N THR A 600 -27.15 -3.32 -3.04
CA THR A 600 -26.23 -4.10 -2.21
C THR A 600 -26.67 -5.57 -2.17
N ALA A 601 -25.91 -6.45 -2.83
CA ALA A 601 -26.14 -7.89 -2.82
C ALA A 601 -25.78 -8.52 -1.47
N GLU A 602 -26.63 -9.42 -0.98
CA GLU A 602 -26.41 -10.27 0.19
C GLU A 602 -25.33 -11.33 -0.10
N ALA A 603 -24.55 -11.74 0.92
CA ALA A 603 -23.40 -12.63 0.75
C ALA A 603 -23.80 -14.06 0.34
N GLU A 604 -23.20 -14.60 -0.72
CA GLU A 604 -23.43 -15.96 -1.22
C GLU A 604 -22.70 -17.00 -0.34
N PRO A 605 -23.36 -18.07 0.14
CA PRO A 605 -22.72 -19.08 1.01
C PRO A 605 -21.69 -19.93 0.25
N LEU A 606 -20.65 -20.37 0.96
CA LEU A 606 -19.61 -21.26 0.42
C LEU A 606 -20.12 -22.72 0.29
N PRO A 607 -19.91 -23.38 -0.86
CA PRO A 607 -20.19 -24.81 -1.03
C PRO A 607 -19.38 -25.68 -0.07
N ALA A 608 -19.88 -26.89 0.23
CA ALA A 608 -19.13 -27.85 1.05
C ALA A 608 -17.93 -28.44 0.28
N ALA A 609 -16.78 -28.54 0.95
CA ALA A 609 -15.59 -29.14 0.36
C ALA A 609 -15.76 -30.65 0.12
N THR A 610 -15.32 -31.13 -1.04
CA THR A 610 -15.28 -32.56 -1.38
C THR A 610 -14.27 -33.31 -0.50
N ALA A 611 -13.09 -32.72 -0.27
CA ALA A 611 -12.06 -33.28 0.61
C ALA A 611 -11.28 -32.16 1.31
N VAL A 612 -10.93 -32.38 2.57
CA VAL A 612 -10.12 -31.45 3.39
C VAL A 612 -9.04 -32.23 4.12
N TRP A 613 -7.80 -31.75 4.02
CA TRP A 613 -6.67 -32.16 4.84
C TRP A 613 -6.18 -30.96 5.63
N SER A 614 -6.27 -31.02 6.95
CA SER A 614 -5.64 -30.05 7.83
C SER A 614 -4.49 -30.72 8.57
N ALA A 615 -3.37 -30.01 8.71
CA ALA A 615 -2.22 -30.51 9.45
C ALA A 615 -2.52 -30.62 10.95
N GLU A 616 -3.57 -29.93 11.43
CA GLU A 616 -4.09 -30.09 12.79
C GLU A 616 -4.60 -31.51 13.07
N ASP A 617 -5.06 -32.21 12.03
CA ASP A 617 -5.59 -33.57 12.13
C ASP A 617 -4.49 -34.64 12.02
N ALA A 618 -3.24 -34.24 11.77
CA ALA A 618 -2.11 -35.15 11.66
C ALA A 618 -1.49 -35.47 13.04
N GLY A 619 -1.00 -36.70 13.18
CA GLY A 619 -0.20 -37.11 14.35
C GLY A 619 1.18 -36.43 14.38
N GLU A 620 1.89 -36.50 15.50
CA GLU A 620 3.21 -35.89 15.65
C GLU A 620 4.31 -36.63 14.86
N GLY A 621 5.36 -35.90 14.45
CA GLY A 621 6.55 -36.48 13.80
C GLY A 621 6.36 -36.77 12.31
N ALA A 622 6.88 -37.91 11.83
CA ALA A 622 6.87 -38.25 10.41
C ALA A 622 5.46 -38.64 9.91
N VAL A 623 5.01 -37.99 8.85
CA VAL A 623 3.70 -38.17 8.22
C VAL A 623 3.80 -39.21 7.10
N SER A 624 3.68 -40.49 7.44
CA SER A 624 3.66 -41.58 6.45
C SER A 624 2.30 -41.78 5.78
N ALA A 625 1.23 -41.32 6.43
CA ALA A 625 -0.11 -41.28 5.91
C ALA A 625 -0.87 -40.04 6.42
N TRP A 626 -1.65 -39.39 5.55
CA TRP A 626 -2.46 -38.23 5.90
C TRP A 626 -3.88 -38.37 5.35
N THR A 627 -4.83 -38.56 6.26
CA THR A 627 -6.22 -38.90 5.97
C THR A 627 -7.08 -37.65 5.88
N SER A 628 -7.95 -37.57 4.86
CA SER A 628 -8.92 -36.48 4.72
C SER A 628 -9.94 -36.51 5.87
N ARG A 629 -10.50 -35.37 6.27
CA ARG A 629 -11.57 -35.28 7.31
C ARG A 629 -12.81 -36.15 7.02
N THR A 630 -13.10 -36.44 5.75
CA THR A 630 -14.19 -37.34 5.35
C THR A 630 -13.82 -38.83 5.42
N GLY A 631 -12.57 -39.16 5.78
CA GLY A 631 -12.03 -40.53 5.82
C GLY A 631 -11.87 -41.20 4.46
N SER A 632 -12.27 -40.55 3.37
CA SER A 632 -12.42 -41.17 2.04
C SER A 632 -11.12 -41.25 1.24
N TRP A 633 -10.13 -40.40 1.55
CA TRP A 633 -8.85 -40.37 0.84
C TRP A 633 -7.68 -40.28 1.82
N ILE A 634 -6.60 -40.99 1.50
CA ILE A 634 -5.39 -41.07 2.34
C ILE A 634 -4.16 -40.88 1.47
N PHE A 635 -3.50 -39.74 1.62
CA PHE A 635 -2.16 -39.51 1.07
C PHE A 635 -1.17 -40.44 1.78
N LYS A 636 -0.28 -41.11 1.04
CA LYS A 636 0.72 -42.03 1.60
C LYS A 636 2.11 -41.72 1.07
N ALA A 637 3.12 -42.00 1.88
CA ALA A 637 4.49 -42.20 1.41
C ALA A 637 4.65 -43.66 0.95
N SER A 638 5.25 -43.94 -0.21
CA SER A 638 5.66 -45.30 -0.58
C SER A 638 6.94 -45.31 -1.41
N ALA A 639 7.60 -46.48 -1.41
CA ALA A 639 8.85 -46.75 -2.10
C ALA A 639 8.70 -46.96 -3.61
N ASP A 640 7.47 -47.06 -4.14
CA ASP A 640 7.27 -47.45 -5.53
C ASP A 640 7.46 -46.30 -6.54
N LEU A 641 7.30 -45.03 -6.14
CA LEU A 641 7.53 -43.81 -6.94
C LEU A 641 7.53 -42.56 -6.02
N PRO A 642 8.36 -41.51 -6.23
CA PRO A 642 9.71 -41.47 -6.81
C PRO A 642 10.69 -42.36 -6.03
N LYS A 643 11.64 -42.99 -6.72
CA LYS A 643 12.67 -43.83 -6.08
C LYS A 643 13.38 -43.01 -4.98
N ASP A 644 13.34 -43.50 -3.75
CA ASP A 644 13.94 -42.89 -2.55
C ASP A 644 13.16 -41.73 -1.88
N SER A 645 11.86 -41.57 -2.15
CA SER A 645 11.03 -40.61 -1.42
C SER A 645 10.86 -40.97 0.06
N THR A 646 10.95 -39.96 0.93
CA THR A 646 10.77 -40.08 2.38
C THR A 646 9.49 -39.39 2.85
N PRO A 647 8.91 -39.72 4.01
CA PRO A 647 7.75 -39.01 4.54
C PRO A 647 8.13 -37.60 5.03
N PRO A 648 7.27 -36.58 4.82
CA PRO A 648 7.42 -35.26 5.44
C PRO A 648 7.22 -35.32 6.96
N ASN A 649 7.51 -34.23 7.67
CA ASN A 649 7.36 -34.15 9.13
C ASN A 649 6.37 -33.07 9.56
N ILE A 650 5.74 -33.23 10.72
CA ILE A 650 5.00 -32.14 11.35
C ILE A 650 5.96 -31.05 11.84
N SER A 651 5.62 -29.82 11.50
CA SER A 651 6.21 -28.59 12.00
C SER A 651 5.08 -27.68 12.51
N SER A 652 5.42 -26.46 12.90
CA SER A 652 4.44 -25.46 13.30
C SER A 652 4.81 -24.08 12.78
N VAL A 653 3.80 -23.32 12.38
CA VAL A 653 3.91 -21.92 11.96
C VAL A 653 2.77 -21.15 12.64
N LYS A 654 3.10 -20.10 13.40
CA LYS A 654 2.12 -19.28 14.13
C LYS A 654 1.18 -20.07 15.07
N GLY A 655 1.69 -21.14 15.68
CA GLY A 655 0.88 -21.99 16.56
C GLY A 655 -0.06 -22.95 15.82
N HIS A 656 -0.10 -22.91 14.48
CA HIS A 656 -0.75 -23.93 13.66
C HIS A 656 0.23 -25.03 13.29
N LYS A 657 -0.23 -26.28 13.27
CA LYS A 657 0.52 -27.39 12.72
C LYS A 657 0.66 -27.25 11.20
N THR A 658 1.78 -27.73 10.66
CA THR A 658 2.02 -27.81 9.21
C THR A 658 2.70 -29.12 8.86
N VAL A 659 2.40 -29.67 7.67
CA VAL A 659 3.17 -30.79 7.09
C VAL A 659 4.33 -30.19 6.30
N SER A 660 5.56 -30.40 6.79
CA SER A 660 6.80 -29.81 6.29
C SER A 660 7.54 -30.76 5.35
N PHE A 661 7.83 -30.26 4.15
CA PHE A 661 8.57 -30.92 3.08
C PHE A 661 9.96 -30.29 2.95
N ASP A 662 10.99 -31.14 2.88
CA ASP A 662 12.41 -30.75 2.82
C ASP A 662 12.87 -30.13 1.48
N GLY A 663 12.09 -30.32 0.41
CA GLY A 663 12.48 -29.93 -0.95
C GLY A 663 13.60 -30.75 -1.56
N VAL A 664 13.92 -31.92 -0.98
CA VAL A 664 14.97 -32.83 -1.44
C VAL A 664 14.42 -34.21 -1.76
N SER A 665 13.60 -34.77 -0.86
CA SER A 665 13.13 -36.15 -0.95
C SER A 665 11.72 -36.40 -0.40
N ASN A 666 11.14 -35.44 0.32
CA ASN A 666 9.82 -35.62 0.92
C ASN A 666 8.70 -35.57 -0.12
N SER A 667 7.80 -36.55 -0.11
CA SER A 667 6.57 -36.49 -0.90
C SER A 667 5.44 -37.34 -0.32
N LEU A 668 4.21 -37.04 -0.71
CA LEU A 668 3.02 -37.81 -0.40
C LEU A 668 2.16 -37.98 -1.65
N PHE A 669 1.42 -39.10 -1.78
CA PHE A 669 0.60 -39.31 -2.97
C PHE A 669 -0.72 -40.06 -2.74
N LEU A 670 -1.67 -39.84 -3.66
CA LEU A 670 -2.90 -40.62 -3.88
C LEU A 670 -2.77 -41.39 -5.20
N THR A 671 -3.09 -42.69 -5.22
CA THR A 671 -2.86 -43.57 -6.39
C THR A 671 -3.95 -43.47 -7.46
N GLY A 672 -3.56 -43.57 -8.74
CA GLY A 672 -4.41 -43.32 -9.92
C GLY A 672 -5.39 -44.44 -10.34
N ASN A 673 -5.42 -45.57 -9.63
CA ASN A 673 -6.36 -46.67 -9.91
C ASN A 673 -7.68 -46.56 -9.12
N ALA A 674 -7.83 -45.54 -8.26
CA ALA A 674 -9.01 -45.29 -7.45
C ALA A 674 -9.58 -43.87 -7.70
N PRO A 675 -10.86 -43.60 -7.42
CA PRO A 675 -11.44 -42.26 -7.53
C PRO A 675 -10.71 -41.28 -6.60
N THR A 676 -10.17 -40.19 -7.16
CA THR A 676 -9.55 -39.10 -6.40
C THR A 676 -10.49 -37.89 -6.32
N PRO A 677 -10.24 -36.93 -5.41
CA PRO A 677 -11.06 -35.72 -5.29
C PRO A 677 -11.10 -34.84 -6.54
N ALA A 678 -10.14 -35.00 -7.46
CA ALA A 678 -10.09 -34.27 -8.74
C ALA A 678 -10.52 -35.13 -9.95
N GLY A 679 -10.63 -36.44 -9.77
CA GLY A 679 -10.81 -37.38 -10.87
C GLY A 679 -12.11 -37.17 -11.65
N LYS A 680 -12.02 -36.95 -12.96
CA LYS A 680 -13.12 -36.68 -13.91
C LYS A 680 -13.95 -35.42 -13.60
N ALA A 681 -13.39 -34.44 -12.90
CA ALA A 681 -14.12 -33.20 -12.60
C ALA A 681 -14.34 -32.37 -13.87
N THR A 682 -15.50 -31.74 -13.97
CA THR A 682 -15.87 -30.73 -14.98
C THR A 682 -15.53 -29.31 -14.53
N ASN A 683 -15.59 -29.09 -13.22
CA ASN A 683 -15.11 -27.90 -12.54
C ASN A 683 -14.29 -28.32 -11.33
N LEU A 684 -13.17 -27.66 -11.08
CA LEU A 684 -12.31 -27.93 -9.95
C LEU A 684 -11.92 -26.62 -9.28
N VAL A 685 -12.13 -26.54 -7.96
CA VAL A 685 -11.51 -25.53 -7.11
C VAL A 685 -10.57 -26.22 -6.13
N LEU A 686 -9.34 -25.72 -6.05
CA LEU A 686 -8.31 -26.17 -5.13
C LEU A 686 -7.93 -24.99 -4.23
N ALA A 687 -7.98 -25.20 -2.92
CA ALA A 687 -7.54 -24.22 -1.94
C ALA A 687 -6.38 -24.79 -1.11
N ALA A 688 -5.36 -24.00 -0.85
CA ALA A 688 -4.23 -24.39 -0.02
C ALA A 688 -3.77 -23.24 0.88
N VAL A 689 -3.33 -23.58 2.09
CA VAL A 689 -2.60 -22.67 2.98
C VAL A 689 -1.19 -23.19 3.12
N VAL A 690 -0.23 -22.49 2.52
CA VAL A 690 1.13 -23.00 2.30
C VAL A 690 2.18 -21.91 2.53
N LYS A 691 3.28 -22.27 3.18
CA LYS A 691 4.48 -21.44 3.32
C LYS A 691 5.60 -22.04 2.47
N PHE A 692 6.24 -21.22 1.65
CA PHE A 692 7.35 -21.67 0.81
C PHE A 692 8.69 -21.39 1.51
N ASN A 693 9.46 -22.45 1.76
CA ASN A 693 10.75 -22.38 2.47
C ASN A 693 11.96 -22.37 1.52
N GLY A 694 11.71 -22.49 0.22
CA GLY A 694 12.75 -22.49 -0.80
C GLY A 694 12.20 -22.05 -2.15
N ARG A 695 13.10 -21.77 -3.08
CA ARG A 695 12.74 -21.44 -4.45
C ARG A 695 12.46 -22.69 -5.24
N GLY A 696 11.50 -22.58 -6.16
CA GLY A 696 11.23 -23.62 -7.13
C GLY A 696 12.21 -23.52 -8.31
N THR A 697 11.78 -24.05 -9.44
CA THR A 697 12.54 -24.04 -10.71
C THR A 697 11.69 -23.41 -11.81
N GLY A 698 12.26 -23.17 -12.99
CA GLY A 698 11.52 -22.59 -14.11
C GLY A 698 11.29 -21.08 -14.02
N VAL A 699 10.90 -20.49 -15.16
CA VAL A 699 10.76 -19.04 -15.36
C VAL A 699 9.48 -18.65 -16.12
N SER A 700 9.12 -17.36 -16.09
CA SER A 700 7.87 -16.81 -16.66
C SER A 700 7.61 -17.16 -18.13
N THR A 701 8.64 -17.33 -18.95
CA THR A 701 8.50 -17.71 -20.37
C THR A 701 8.10 -19.18 -20.59
N GLN A 702 8.14 -20.00 -19.54
CA GLN A 702 7.81 -21.44 -19.60
C GLN A 702 6.41 -21.71 -19.03
N GLY A 703 5.83 -22.87 -19.37
CA GLY A 703 4.56 -23.32 -18.80
C GLY A 703 4.72 -23.74 -17.34
N TRP A 704 3.62 -23.78 -16.58
CA TRP A 704 3.64 -24.15 -15.16
C TRP A 704 4.31 -25.51 -14.88
N GLN A 705 4.26 -26.45 -15.84
CA GLN A 705 4.87 -27.78 -15.72
C GLN A 705 6.41 -27.76 -15.70
N ASP A 706 7.01 -26.69 -16.24
CA ASP A 706 8.45 -26.50 -16.20
C ASP A 706 8.92 -25.91 -14.87
N TRP A 707 7.97 -25.53 -14.00
CA TRP A 707 8.25 -25.05 -12.65
C TRP A 707 8.31 -26.21 -11.66
N THR A 708 8.53 -25.96 -10.36
CA THR A 708 8.48 -27.01 -9.32
C THR A 708 7.07 -27.17 -8.80
N PRO A 709 6.31 -28.22 -9.17
CA PRO A 709 4.95 -28.44 -8.71
C PRO A 709 4.93 -28.91 -7.26
N PHE A 710 3.90 -28.54 -6.53
CA PHE A 710 3.74 -28.93 -5.13
C PHE A 710 2.40 -29.59 -4.82
N VAL A 711 1.42 -29.45 -5.70
CA VAL A 711 0.21 -30.27 -5.72
C VAL A 711 -0.27 -30.44 -7.15
N GLY A 712 -0.65 -31.66 -7.50
CA GLY A 712 -1.24 -31.94 -8.81
C GLY A 712 -0.86 -33.31 -9.32
N MET A 713 -1.08 -33.52 -10.61
CA MET A 713 -0.74 -34.75 -11.29
C MET A 713 0.43 -34.52 -12.23
N GLY A 714 1.53 -35.24 -12.00
CA GLY A 714 2.49 -35.57 -13.05
C GLY A 714 2.24 -37.02 -13.50
N PHE A 715 2.24 -37.31 -14.79
CA PHE A 715 2.80 -38.55 -15.34
C PHE A 715 3.02 -38.39 -16.85
N VAL A 716 4.17 -38.85 -17.34
CA VAL A 716 4.51 -38.92 -18.76
C VAL A 716 4.89 -40.36 -19.04
N ASN A 717 4.00 -41.12 -19.68
CA ASN A 717 4.42 -42.33 -20.39
C ASN A 717 4.21 -42.10 -21.88
N SER A 718 5.17 -42.56 -22.68
CA SER A 718 5.35 -42.26 -24.10
C SER A 718 4.05 -42.18 -24.91
N GLY A 719 3.52 -40.96 -25.11
CA GLY A 719 2.43 -40.67 -26.05
C GLY A 719 1.25 -39.85 -25.51
N GLU A 720 1.05 -39.74 -24.19
CA GLU A 720 -0.11 -39.03 -23.60
C GLU A 720 0.33 -37.98 -22.57
N TYR A 721 0.19 -36.68 -22.90
CA TYR A 721 0.57 -35.54 -22.03
C TYR A 721 -0.66 -34.95 -21.36
N HIS A 722 -1.09 -35.57 -20.27
CA HIS A 722 -2.22 -35.05 -19.51
C HIS A 722 -1.71 -34.71 -18.11
N CYS A 723 -1.65 -33.42 -17.75
CA CYS A 723 -1.23 -32.99 -16.42
C CYS A 723 -1.99 -31.74 -15.94
N TRP A 724 -2.03 -31.56 -14.63
CA TRP A 724 -2.58 -30.38 -13.97
C TRP A 724 -1.89 -30.15 -12.64
N GLY A 725 -1.86 -28.92 -12.14
CA GLY A 725 -1.31 -28.67 -10.82
C GLY A 725 -1.00 -27.22 -10.51
N LEU A 726 -0.51 -27.02 -9.30
CA LEU A 726 0.09 -25.78 -8.80
C LEU A 726 1.60 -25.97 -8.73
N ALA A 727 2.34 -24.95 -9.17
CA ALA A 727 3.80 -24.96 -9.23
C ALA A 727 4.43 -23.64 -8.82
N PHE A 728 5.69 -23.73 -8.40
CA PHE A 728 6.48 -22.65 -7.83
C PHE A 728 7.74 -22.40 -8.66
N SER A 729 7.99 -21.15 -9.00
CA SER A 729 9.11 -20.74 -9.86
C SER A 729 10.39 -20.48 -9.08
N SER A 730 11.50 -20.37 -9.83
CA SER A 730 12.78 -19.87 -9.31
C SER A 730 12.74 -18.39 -8.90
N ALA A 731 11.76 -17.64 -9.38
CA ALA A 731 11.53 -16.24 -9.03
C ALA A 731 10.58 -16.05 -7.83
N GLY A 732 10.19 -17.14 -7.14
CA GLY A 732 9.31 -17.07 -5.97
C GLY A 732 7.83 -16.87 -6.32
N ARG A 733 7.39 -17.16 -7.55
CA ARG A 733 5.98 -17.04 -7.98
C ARG A 733 5.28 -18.37 -8.05
N LEU A 734 3.96 -18.32 -7.85
CA LEU A 734 3.05 -19.44 -8.06
C LEU A 734 2.47 -19.42 -9.49
N ALA A 735 2.27 -20.59 -10.07
CA ALA A 735 1.47 -20.79 -11.26
C ALA A 735 0.53 -21.97 -11.07
N ALA A 736 -0.58 -21.96 -11.79
CA ALA A 736 -1.50 -23.06 -11.89
C ALA A 736 -1.77 -23.35 -13.37
N GLY A 737 -2.15 -24.58 -13.69
CA GLY A 737 -2.56 -24.84 -15.04
C GLY A 737 -2.93 -26.28 -15.34
N THR A 738 -3.28 -26.48 -16.60
CA THR A 738 -3.66 -27.76 -17.19
C THR A 738 -2.95 -27.93 -18.53
N ARG A 739 -2.80 -29.19 -18.95
CA ARG A 739 -2.27 -29.54 -20.26
C ARG A 739 -2.96 -30.76 -20.82
N ASP A 740 -3.28 -30.69 -22.12
CA ASP A 740 -3.81 -31.79 -22.90
C ASP A 740 -2.99 -32.00 -24.19
N GLY A 741 -2.23 -33.09 -24.27
CA GLY A 741 -1.42 -33.45 -25.43
C GLY A 741 -0.20 -32.55 -25.69
N TRP A 742 0.25 -32.53 -26.96
CA TRP A 742 1.41 -31.76 -27.43
C TRP A 742 1.13 -30.25 -27.62
N GLY A 743 -0.09 -29.78 -27.30
CA GLY A 743 -0.52 -28.38 -27.45
C GLY A 743 0.05 -27.40 -26.41
N VAL A 744 -0.44 -26.16 -26.45
CA VAL A 744 -0.08 -25.06 -25.52
C VAL A 744 -0.51 -25.41 -24.09
N SER A 745 0.38 -25.22 -23.13
CA SER A 745 0.06 -25.41 -21.70
C SER A 745 -0.70 -24.20 -21.20
N LEU A 746 -1.95 -24.41 -20.78
CA LEU A 746 -2.76 -23.33 -20.22
C LEU A 746 -2.22 -23.01 -18.83
N THR A 747 -1.70 -21.80 -18.65
CA THR A 747 -1.00 -21.39 -17.43
C THR A 747 -1.58 -20.08 -16.94
N VAL A 748 -2.14 -20.09 -15.73
CA VAL A 748 -2.40 -18.87 -14.96
C VAL A 748 -1.26 -18.67 -13.96
N ARG A 749 -0.78 -17.44 -13.81
CA ARG A 749 0.35 -17.12 -12.91
C ARG A 749 -0.12 -16.12 -11.89
N SER A 750 0.30 -16.33 -10.65
CA SER A 750 0.18 -15.31 -9.61
C SER A 750 0.86 -14.04 -10.08
N ALA A 751 0.41 -12.91 -9.53
CA ALA A 751 1.11 -11.66 -9.73
C ALA A 751 2.58 -11.79 -9.30
N ALA A 752 3.45 -11.03 -9.95
CA ALA A 752 4.87 -11.07 -9.70
C ALA A 752 5.23 -10.54 -8.30
N ARG A 753 5.32 -11.48 -7.34
CA ARG A 753 5.70 -11.30 -5.93
C ARG A 753 6.65 -12.43 -5.52
N GLY A 754 7.58 -12.16 -4.61
CA GLY A 754 8.38 -13.22 -3.98
C GLY A 754 7.60 -13.87 -2.83
N LEU A 755 6.91 -14.98 -3.10
CA LEU A 755 6.20 -15.80 -2.11
C LEU A 755 7.15 -16.74 -1.33
N ASP A 756 8.45 -16.71 -1.62
CA ASP A 756 9.51 -17.34 -0.82
C ASP A 756 9.89 -16.48 0.41
N ASP A 757 8.91 -15.72 0.91
CA ASP A 757 9.09 -14.72 1.96
C ASP A 757 9.10 -15.33 3.36
N GLY A 758 8.79 -16.62 3.50
CA GLY A 758 8.77 -17.36 4.76
C GLY A 758 7.47 -17.18 5.56
N GLU A 759 6.43 -16.61 4.96
CA GLU A 759 5.10 -16.47 5.55
C GLU A 759 4.11 -17.50 4.97
N LEU A 760 2.95 -17.66 5.63
CA LEU A 760 1.88 -18.50 5.11
C LEU A 760 1.09 -17.72 4.04
N HIS A 761 0.82 -18.38 2.92
CA HIS A 761 0.02 -17.85 1.84
C HIS A 761 -1.28 -18.63 1.66
N THR A 762 -2.35 -17.90 1.34
CA THR A 762 -3.60 -18.48 0.88
C THR A 762 -3.58 -18.58 -0.64
N VAL A 763 -3.86 -19.77 -1.16
CA VAL A 763 -3.91 -20.04 -2.60
C VAL A 763 -5.26 -20.63 -2.92
N VAL A 764 -6.00 -20.01 -3.85
CA VAL A 764 -7.26 -20.55 -4.36
C VAL A 764 -7.20 -20.56 -5.88
N TRP A 765 -7.28 -21.74 -6.49
CA TRP A 765 -7.26 -21.91 -7.94
C TRP A 765 -8.56 -22.55 -8.42
N SER A 766 -9.16 -21.97 -9.44
CA SER A 766 -10.35 -22.51 -10.11
C SER A 766 -10.06 -22.76 -11.59
N VAL A 767 -10.55 -23.89 -12.08
CA VAL A 767 -10.55 -24.26 -13.49
C VAL A 767 -11.88 -24.91 -13.88
N SER A 768 -12.45 -24.41 -14.97
CA SER A 768 -13.60 -25.00 -15.67
C SER A 768 -13.13 -25.68 -16.96
N MET A 769 -13.75 -26.78 -17.34
CA MET A 769 -13.35 -27.61 -18.49
C MET A 769 -14.50 -27.78 -19.48
N GLY A 770 -14.23 -27.72 -20.79
CA GLY A 770 -15.23 -28.00 -21.85
C GLY A 770 -15.38 -26.87 -22.87
N GLU A 771 -16.26 -27.04 -23.86
CA GLU A 771 -16.44 -26.08 -24.97
C GLU A 771 -16.86 -24.67 -24.49
N ASP A 772 -17.56 -24.58 -23.35
CA ASP A 772 -18.01 -23.34 -22.71
C ASP A 772 -17.24 -23.00 -21.41
N ALA A 773 -15.98 -23.44 -21.30
CA ALA A 773 -15.18 -23.23 -20.09
C ALA A 773 -14.94 -21.75 -19.77
N ALA A 774 -15.09 -21.39 -18.49
CA ALA A 774 -14.64 -20.12 -17.97
C ALA A 774 -13.10 -20.01 -17.93
N PRO A 775 -12.53 -18.79 -17.99
CA PRO A 775 -11.11 -18.55 -17.75
C PRO A 775 -10.63 -19.16 -16.42
N GLN A 776 -9.40 -19.66 -16.40
CA GLN A 776 -8.79 -20.10 -15.14
C GLN A 776 -8.57 -18.90 -14.22
N VAL A 777 -8.79 -19.11 -12.94
CA VAL A 777 -8.64 -18.06 -11.92
C VAL A 777 -7.70 -18.54 -10.84
N LEU A 778 -6.69 -17.74 -10.51
CA LEU A 778 -5.80 -17.98 -9.39
C LEU A 778 -5.80 -16.77 -8.46
N LEU A 779 -6.21 -16.99 -7.21
CA LEU A 779 -6.08 -16.05 -6.11
C LEU A 779 -4.88 -16.47 -5.25
N VAL A 780 -3.95 -15.54 -5.03
CA VAL A 780 -2.90 -15.69 -4.01
C VAL A 780 -2.99 -14.51 -3.05
N ASP A 781 -3.21 -14.79 -1.77
CA ASP A 781 -3.44 -13.76 -0.73
C ASP A 781 -4.53 -12.75 -1.14
N GLY A 782 -5.59 -13.25 -1.78
CA GLY A 782 -6.69 -12.43 -2.31
C GLY A 782 -6.40 -11.70 -3.63
N GLU A 783 -5.16 -11.73 -4.13
CA GLU A 783 -4.84 -11.15 -5.45
C GLU A 783 -5.26 -12.09 -6.57
N ARG A 784 -6.28 -11.66 -7.33
CA ARG A 784 -6.86 -12.41 -8.45
C ARG A 784 -6.05 -12.22 -9.73
N THR A 785 -5.73 -13.33 -10.36
CA THR A 785 -5.14 -13.42 -11.70
C THR A 785 -5.97 -14.34 -12.57
N GLU A 786 -6.14 -13.99 -13.84
CA GLU A 786 -6.90 -14.77 -14.81
C GLU A 786 -5.97 -15.27 -15.89
N GLY A 787 -6.17 -16.52 -16.32
CA GLY A 787 -5.45 -17.13 -17.43
C GLY A 787 -6.42 -17.64 -18.48
N ASP A 788 -5.88 -18.30 -19.51
CA ASP A 788 -6.67 -18.80 -20.63
C ASP A 788 -7.70 -19.86 -20.19
N ALA A 789 -8.87 -19.84 -20.84
CA ALA A 789 -9.94 -20.82 -20.65
C ALA A 789 -9.56 -22.21 -21.20
N ALA A 790 -9.99 -23.27 -20.52
CA ALA A 790 -9.72 -24.66 -20.93
C ALA A 790 -10.83 -25.21 -21.84
N THR A 791 -10.77 -24.85 -23.13
CA THR A 791 -11.82 -25.12 -24.14
C THR A 791 -11.94 -26.58 -24.61
N ALA A 792 -11.11 -27.50 -24.11
CA ALA A 792 -11.13 -28.92 -24.47
C ALA A 792 -11.38 -29.80 -23.24
N PRO A 793 -12.08 -30.94 -23.36
CA PRO A 793 -12.31 -31.87 -22.25
C PRO A 793 -10.98 -32.47 -21.79
N VAL A 794 -10.44 -31.94 -20.69
CA VAL A 794 -9.11 -32.29 -20.19
C VAL A 794 -9.09 -33.75 -19.70
N LYS A 795 -8.56 -34.65 -20.52
CA LYS A 795 -8.18 -36.02 -20.11
C LYS A 795 -7.22 -36.04 -18.92
N ALA A 796 -6.60 -34.90 -18.55
CA ALA A 796 -5.72 -34.78 -17.37
C ALA A 796 -6.39 -34.98 -16.02
N LEU A 797 -7.72 -34.95 -15.94
CA LEU A 797 -8.41 -35.37 -14.72
C LEU A 797 -8.85 -36.84 -14.76
N THR A 798 -8.59 -37.58 -15.84
CA THR A 798 -8.99 -38.99 -15.95
C THR A 798 -7.89 -39.89 -15.39
N ASN A 799 -8.20 -40.69 -14.37
CA ASN A 799 -7.25 -41.59 -13.66
C ASN A 799 -6.10 -40.86 -12.93
N SER A 800 -6.37 -39.73 -12.29
CA SER A 800 -5.34 -38.87 -11.72
C SER A 800 -4.79 -39.37 -10.39
N ARG A 801 -3.54 -39.85 -10.39
CA ARG A 801 -2.71 -39.85 -9.17
C ARG A 801 -2.42 -38.41 -8.77
N ILE A 802 -2.44 -38.09 -7.48
CA ILE A 802 -2.13 -36.74 -6.98
C ILE A 802 -0.85 -36.83 -6.16
N LEU A 803 0.15 -36.01 -6.49
CA LEU A 803 1.40 -35.88 -5.76
C LEU A 803 1.37 -34.58 -4.95
N LEU A 804 1.98 -34.61 -3.76
CA LEU A 804 2.24 -33.47 -2.90
C LEU A 804 3.73 -33.35 -2.62
N GLY A 805 4.25 -32.12 -2.70
CA GLY A 805 5.67 -31.80 -2.43
C GLY A 805 6.66 -32.26 -3.51
N ALA A 806 6.18 -32.98 -4.53
CA ALA A 806 7.00 -33.44 -5.65
C ALA A 806 6.19 -33.53 -6.96
N THR A 807 6.91 -33.61 -8.09
CA THR A 807 6.34 -33.97 -9.39
C THR A 807 7.17 -35.02 -10.11
N GLU A 808 6.54 -35.66 -11.10
CA GLU A 808 7.19 -36.48 -12.11
C GLU A 808 6.82 -35.91 -13.49
N TYR A 809 7.69 -35.08 -14.06
CA TYR A 809 7.53 -34.54 -15.41
C TYR A 809 8.74 -34.91 -16.26
N ASN A 810 8.54 -35.52 -17.43
CA ASN A 810 9.61 -36.02 -18.31
C ASN A 810 10.64 -36.91 -17.59
N ASN A 811 10.19 -37.76 -16.65
CA ASN A 811 11.06 -38.59 -15.80
C ASN A 811 12.06 -37.80 -14.93
N ILE A 812 11.82 -36.50 -14.71
CA ILE A 812 12.59 -35.67 -13.80
C ILE A 812 11.75 -35.43 -12.54
N PHE A 813 12.30 -35.83 -11.39
CA PHE A 813 11.72 -35.53 -10.08
C PHE A 813 12.21 -34.17 -9.61
N ARG A 814 11.26 -33.31 -9.20
CA ARG A 814 11.52 -32.03 -8.56
C ARG A 814 10.76 -32.00 -7.25
N TYR A 815 11.41 -31.52 -6.20
CA TYR A 815 10.86 -31.42 -4.85
C TYR A 815 10.79 -29.95 -4.45
N LEU A 816 9.77 -29.58 -3.66
CA LEU A 816 9.62 -28.22 -3.15
C LEU A 816 9.73 -28.19 -1.62
N ALA A 817 10.58 -27.30 -1.11
CA ALA A 817 10.64 -27.03 0.32
C ALA A 817 9.45 -26.16 0.71
N MET A 818 8.51 -26.71 1.49
CA MET A 818 7.28 -26.02 1.87
C MET A 818 6.67 -26.56 3.17
N ASP A 819 5.86 -25.74 3.83
CA ASP A 819 5.02 -26.12 4.96
C ASP A 819 3.55 -26.00 4.54
N LEU A 820 2.81 -27.11 4.50
CA LEU A 820 1.40 -27.14 4.10
C LEU A 820 0.51 -27.25 5.35
N ALA A 821 -0.29 -26.22 5.63
CA ALA A 821 -1.19 -26.17 6.79
C ALA A 821 -2.56 -26.79 6.46
N GLU A 822 -3.11 -26.48 5.28
CA GLU A 822 -4.41 -27.02 4.86
C GLU A 822 -4.50 -27.16 3.33
N LEU A 823 -5.25 -28.17 2.87
CA LEU A 823 -5.55 -28.44 1.46
C LEU A 823 -7.03 -28.83 1.30
N ARG A 824 -7.76 -28.14 0.42
CA ARG A 824 -9.18 -28.38 0.12
C ARG A 824 -9.44 -28.61 -1.35
N PHE A 825 -10.31 -29.56 -1.66
CA PHE A 825 -10.82 -29.82 -3.00
C PHE A 825 -12.32 -29.57 -3.07
N TYR A 826 -12.77 -28.93 -4.13
CA TYR A 826 -14.18 -28.80 -4.50
C TYR A 826 -14.35 -29.31 -5.93
N LYS A 827 -15.09 -30.41 -6.06
CA LYS A 827 -15.28 -31.13 -7.31
C LYS A 827 -16.66 -30.85 -7.90
N ASP A 828 -16.70 -30.56 -9.20
CA ASP A 828 -17.92 -30.31 -9.97
C ASP A 828 -18.74 -29.12 -9.44
N VAL A 829 -18.04 -28.13 -8.88
CA VAL A 829 -18.63 -26.86 -8.41
C VAL A 829 -17.94 -25.70 -9.10
N ALA A 830 -18.72 -24.83 -9.76
CA ALA A 830 -18.23 -23.58 -10.34
C ALA A 830 -18.45 -22.45 -9.32
N PHE A 831 -17.36 -21.95 -8.73
CA PHE A 831 -17.44 -20.85 -7.77
C PHE A 831 -17.69 -19.53 -8.50
N SER A 832 -18.56 -18.69 -7.95
CA SER A 832 -18.66 -17.29 -8.33
C SER A 832 -17.39 -16.53 -7.91
N ALA A 833 -17.15 -15.35 -8.49
CA ALA A 833 -16.05 -14.49 -8.06
C ALA A 833 -16.16 -14.12 -6.56
N ALA A 834 -17.38 -13.93 -6.05
CA ALA A 834 -17.65 -13.66 -4.65
C ALA A 834 -17.30 -14.86 -3.75
N GLN A 835 -17.67 -16.09 -4.15
CA GLN A 835 -17.31 -17.31 -3.42
C GLN A 835 -15.79 -17.55 -3.40
N MET A 836 -15.07 -17.27 -4.49
CA MET A 836 -13.61 -17.37 -4.51
C MET A 836 -12.96 -16.41 -3.50
N THR A 837 -13.43 -15.16 -3.44
CA THR A 837 -12.96 -14.17 -2.47
C THR A 837 -13.32 -14.58 -1.05
N ALA A 838 -14.56 -15.00 -0.80
CA ALA A 838 -15.01 -15.43 0.53
C ALA A 838 -14.22 -16.63 1.06
N LEU A 839 -13.86 -17.60 0.20
CA LEU A 839 -13.02 -18.73 0.60
C LEU A 839 -11.60 -18.29 0.95
N ALA A 840 -11.01 -17.37 0.16
CA ALA A 840 -9.70 -16.81 0.47
C ALA A 840 -9.71 -16.05 1.81
N GLU A 841 -10.77 -15.28 2.08
CA GLU A 841 -10.97 -14.56 3.34
C GLU A 841 -11.20 -15.50 4.53
N GLU A 842 -11.95 -16.59 4.36
CA GLU A 842 -12.15 -17.62 5.40
C GLU A 842 -10.81 -18.23 5.81
N LEU A 843 -10.01 -18.71 4.84
CA LEU A 843 -8.71 -19.32 5.10
C LEU A 843 -7.74 -18.32 5.70
N ARG A 844 -7.76 -17.08 5.22
CA ARG A 844 -6.96 -15.99 5.79
C ARG A 844 -7.31 -15.77 7.25
N ALA A 845 -8.60 -15.65 7.59
CA ALA A 845 -9.03 -15.41 8.96
C ALA A 845 -8.66 -16.58 9.88
N ALA A 846 -8.77 -17.82 9.38
CA ALA A 846 -8.45 -19.02 10.13
C ALA A 846 -6.95 -19.18 10.43
N TYR A 847 -6.07 -18.77 9.51
CA TYR A 847 -4.62 -18.99 9.59
C TYR A 847 -3.79 -17.71 9.79
N GLY A 848 -4.43 -16.54 9.81
CA GLY A 848 -3.79 -15.25 9.99
C GLY A 848 -2.80 -14.88 8.88
N THR A 849 -3.13 -15.16 7.62
CA THR A 849 -2.27 -14.84 6.45
C THR A 849 -2.46 -13.40 5.96
N PRO A 850 -1.51 -12.80 5.23
CA PRO A 850 -1.70 -11.47 4.66
C PRO A 850 -2.77 -11.46 3.55
N PHE A 851 -3.41 -10.30 3.33
CA PHE A 851 -4.27 -10.04 2.18
C PHE A 851 -3.63 -8.94 1.34
N VAL A 852 -3.27 -9.27 0.11
CA VAL A 852 -2.55 -8.40 -0.84
C VAL A 852 -3.45 -7.89 -1.95
N GLY A 853 -4.60 -8.53 -2.18
CA GLY A 853 -5.51 -8.24 -3.30
C GLY A 853 -5.67 -6.74 -3.59
N ASN A 854 -5.60 -6.38 -4.88
CA ASN A 854 -5.54 -5.02 -5.39
C ASN A 854 -6.74 -4.19 -4.90
N ARG A 855 -6.60 -3.59 -3.72
CA ARG A 855 -7.62 -2.78 -3.03
C ARG A 855 -7.67 -1.34 -3.59
N ALA A 856 -7.47 -1.18 -4.91
CA ALA A 856 -7.83 0.05 -5.62
C ALA A 856 -9.33 0.39 -5.48
N ASP A 857 -10.12 -0.61 -5.09
CA ASP A 857 -11.56 -0.55 -4.87
C ASP A 857 -11.93 -0.42 -3.38
N LEU A 858 -10.97 -0.38 -2.44
CA LEU A 858 -11.24 0.09 -1.08
C LEU A 858 -11.32 1.62 -1.06
N GLY A 859 -12.38 2.13 -1.68
CA GLY A 859 -13.12 3.18 -1.00
C GLY A 859 -13.52 2.63 0.38
N ARG A 860 -12.82 3.10 1.44
CA ARG A 860 -13.15 2.88 2.87
C ARG A 860 -12.87 1.49 3.45
N GLY A 861 -11.63 1.04 3.42
CA GLY A 861 -11.17 0.07 4.44
C GLY A 861 -10.90 0.77 5.79
N GLU A 862 -10.94 0.01 6.88
CA GLU A 862 -10.45 0.45 8.20
C GLU A 862 -8.96 0.09 8.33
N THR A 863 -8.19 0.82 9.16
CA THR A 863 -6.79 0.46 9.43
C THR A 863 -6.76 -0.59 10.54
N CYS A 864 -6.48 -1.83 10.17
CA CYS A 864 -6.35 -2.98 11.06
C CYS A 864 -4.87 -3.28 11.32
N PHE A 865 -4.42 -3.05 12.55
CA PHE A 865 -3.20 -3.57 13.15
C PHE A 865 -3.51 -4.40 14.39
N ALA A 866 -2.72 -5.43 14.74
CA ALA A 866 -3.08 -6.30 15.87
C ALA A 866 -3.00 -5.60 17.23
N ASP A 867 -1.90 -4.89 17.53
CA ASP A 867 -1.71 -4.20 18.82
C ASP A 867 -1.02 -2.84 18.61
N LEU A 868 -1.35 -1.85 19.45
CA LEU A 868 -0.70 -0.54 19.51
C LEU A 868 -0.13 -0.29 20.91
N VAL A 869 1.18 -0.08 20.97
CA VAL A 869 1.93 0.16 22.21
C VAL A 869 2.52 1.57 22.19
N LEU A 870 2.12 2.41 23.14
CA LEU A 870 2.60 3.78 23.25
C LEU A 870 3.71 3.93 24.31
N GLY A 871 4.90 4.31 23.88
CA GLY A 871 5.93 4.81 24.78
C GLY A 871 5.52 6.13 25.43
N GLU A 872 6.19 6.53 26.52
CA GLU A 872 5.86 7.74 27.29
C GLU A 872 5.84 9.03 26.44
N LYS A 873 6.70 9.10 25.41
CA LYS A 873 6.79 10.20 24.45
C LYS A 873 6.04 9.94 23.14
N GLY A 874 5.36 8.81 23.03
CA GLY A 874 4.59 8.44 21.86
C GLY A 874 3.23 9.12 21.85
N VAL A 875 2.81 9.58 20.67
CA VAL A 875 1.50 10.18 20.42
C VAL A 875 0.84 9.45 19.27
N VAL A 876 -0.44 9.10 19.43
CA VAL A 876 -1.29 8.61 18.35
C VAL A 876 -2.50 9.52 18.18
N ALA A 877 -2.91 9.75 16.92
CA ALA A 877 -4.04 10.59 16.57
C ALA A 877 -4.74 10.08 15.31
N GLY A 878 -6.02 10.43 15.14
CA GLY A 878 -6.66 10.35 13.83
C GLY A 878 -6.16 11.46 12.88
N ILE A 879 -6.09 11.14 11.58
CA ILE A 879 -5.68 12.08 10.54
C ILE A 879 -6.65 13.26 10.47
N GLY A 880 -6.11 14.48 10.36
CA GLY A 880 -6.93 15.69 10.20
C GLY A 880 -7.80 15.99 11.42
N GLY A 881 -7.50 15.40 12.58
CA GLY A 881 -8.26 15.56 13.82
C GLY A 881 -9.49 14.65 13.92
N THR A 882 -9.59 13.60 13.10
CA THR A 882 -10.59 12.54 13.28
C THR A 882 -10.38 11.78 14.59
N ASP A 883 -11.40 11.06 15.04
CA ASP A 883 -11.31 10.26 16.25
C ASP A 883 -10.47 8.99 16.00
N LEU A 884 -9.66 8.59 16.97
CA LEU A 884 -8.89 7.35 16.87
C LEU A 884 -9.82 6.16 17.14
N VAL A 885 -9.85 5.19 16.24
CA VAL A 885 -10.71 4.01 16.35
C VAL A 885 -9.87 2.78 16.66
N LEU A 886 -10.32 1.97 17.62
CA LEU A 886 -9.86 0.60 17.83
C LEU A 886 -10.93 -0.36 17.30
N HIS A 887 -10.53 -1.21 16.38
CA HIS A 887 -11.33 -2.22 15.68
C HIS A 887 -11.32 -3.57 16.43
N PRO A 888 -12.23 -4.50 16.11
CA PRO A 888 -12.27 -5.81 16.75
C PRO A 888 -10.91 -6.52 16.73
N GLY A 889 -10.49 -7.05 17.88
CA GLY A 889 -9.21 -7.72 18.04
C GLY A 889 -8.01 -6.80 18.30
N GLN A 890 -8.17 -5.47 18.19
CA GLN A 890 -7.10 -4.53 18.49
C GLN A 890 -6.97 -4.25 19.98
N SER A 891 -5.73 -4.10 20.48
CA SER A 891 -5.44 -3.58 21.82
C SER A 891 -4.62 -2.30 21.79
N LEU A 892 -4.90 -1.37 22.71
CA LEU A 892 -4.08 -0.20 22.99
C LEU A 892 -3.47 -0.26 24.40
N THR A 893 -2.15 -0.10 24.51
CA THR A 893 -1.42 -0.13 25.79
C THR A 893 -0.32 0.94 25.87
N GLY A 894 0.25 1.15 27.06
CA GLY A 894 1.41 2.02 27.28
C GLY A 894 1.08 3.37 27.92
N ALA A 895 2.10 4.22 28.13
CA ALA A 895 2.01 5.47 28.90
C ALA A 895 1.95 6.75 28.04
N GLY A 896 1.90 6.59 26.71
CA GLY A 896 1.84 7.72 25.76
C GLY A 896 0.47 8.38 25.68
N THR A 897 0.27 9.21 24.65
CA THR A 897 -0.91 10.09 24.53
C THR A 897 -1.77 9.72 23.33
N VAL A 898 -3.09 9.70 23.53
CA VAL A 898 -4.10 9.69 22.46
C VAL A 898 -4.63 11.11 22.29
N GLU A 899 -4.46 11.68 21.10
CA GLU A 899 -5.09 12.94 20.73
C GLU A 899 -6.46 12.70 20.07
N GLY A 900 -7.45 13.52 20.46
CA GLY A 900 -8.84 13.36 20.01
C GLY A 900 -9.66 12.44 20.93
N THR A 901 -10.76 11.91 20.40
CA THR A 901 -11.55 10.87 21.08
C THR A 901 -11.01 9.50 20.73
N LEU A 902 -10.90 8.63 21.73
CA LEU A 902 -10.71 7.21 21.52
C LEU A 902 -12.07 6.53 21.37
N VAL A 903 -12.33 5.92 20.22
CA VAL A 903 -13.50 5.09 19.94
C VAL A 903 -13.09 3.63 20.09
N VAL A 904 -13.78 2.90 20.96
CA VAL A 904 -13.51 1.48 21.20
C VAL A 904 -14.68 0.67 20.64
N LYS A 905 -14.46 0.00 19.50
CA LYS A 905 -15.46 -0.83 18.84
C LYS A 905 -15.65 -2.18 19.56
N SER A 906 -16.67 -2.91 19.11
CA SER A 906 -16.94 -4.29 19.55
C SER A 906 -15.69 -5.16 19.47
N GLY A 907 -15.35 -5.87 20.55
CA GLY A 907 -14.16 -6.75 20.60
C GLY A 907 -12.81 -6.02 20.60
N ALA A 908 -12.77 -4.70 20.57
CA ALA A 908 -11.55 -3.91 20.71
C ALA A 908 -11.27 -3.64 22.20
N SER A 909 -10.00 -3.44 22.55
CA SER A 909 -9.60 -3.25 23.95
C SER A 909 -8.51 -2.21 24.16
N PHE A 910 -8.39 -1.75 25.40
CA PHE A 910 -7.21 -1.04 25.89
C PHE A 910 -6.89 -1.50 27.30
N ALA A 911 -5.62 -1.45 27.70
CA ALA A 911 -5.18 -2.00 28.97
C ALA A 911 -4.05 -1.20 29.65
N LEU A 912 -3.87 -1.44 30.95
CA LEU A 912 -2.66 -1.05 31.67
C LEU A 912 -1.47 -1.80 31.08
N ASP A 913 -0.36 -1.09 30.89
CA ASP A 913 0.93 -1.71 30.59
C ASP A 913 1.52 -2.46 31.81
N GLU A 914 2.63 -3.17 31.60
CA GLU A 914 3.36 -3.90 32.64
C GLU A 914 3.90 -2.99 33.77
N ALA A 915 4.04 -1.70 33.50
CA ALA A 915 4.44 -0.68 34.47
C ALA A 915 3.25 -0.07 35.24
N GLY A 916 2.02 -0.52 34.95
CA GLY A 916 0.80 -0.07 35.62
C GLY A 916 0.34 1.32 35.18
N ASN A 917 0.52 1.67 33.90
CA ASN A 917 0.04 2.92 33.30
C ASN A 917 -0.95 2.67 32.16
N TYR A 918 -2.00 3.49 32.11
CA TYR A 918 -2.88 3.58 30.95
C TYR A 918 -2.37 4.65 29.97
N PRO A 919 -2.76 4.56 28.69
CA PRO A 919 -2.59 5.67 27.76
C PRO A 919 -3.30 6.92 28.30
N LYS A 920 -2.70 8.08 28.10
CA LYS A 920 -3.30 9.38 28.42
C LYS A 920 -4.37 9.67 27.39
N ILE A 921 -5.63 9.48 27.77
CA ILE A 921 -6.79 9.62 26.88
C ILE A 921 -7.68 10.74 27.40
N ARG A 922 -7.98 11.73 26.54
CA ARG A 922 -8.79 12.89 26.94
C ARG A 922 -10.29 12.62 26.86
N HIS A 923 -10.75 11.98 25.79
CA HIS A 923 -12.16 11.66 25.53
C HIS A 923 -12.27 10.19 25.11
N ILE A 924 -13.31 9.48 25.59
CA ILE A 924 -13.55 8.07 25.23
C ILE A 924 -15.01 7.88 24.83
N ARG A 925 -15.23 7.10 23.76
CA ARG A 925 -16.52 6.58 23.36
C ARG A 925 -16.46 5.06 23.23
N PHE A 926 -17.30 4.38 24.00
CA PHE A 926 -17.47 2.93 23.92
C PHE A 926 -18.62 2.59 22.98
N GLU A 927 -18.43 1.58 22.12
CA GLU A 927 -19.51 0.95 21.37
C GLU A 927 -19.95 -0.38 22.00
N ASP A 928 -21.04 -0.95 21.49
CA ASP A 928 -21.56 -2.23 21.95
C ASP A 928 -20.54 -3.36 21.71
N GLY A 929 -20.26 -4.12 22.75
CA GLY A 929 -19.25 -5.17 22.80
C GLY A 929 -17.80 -4.71 23.03
N ALA A 930 -17.56 -3.42 23.29
CA ALA A 930 -16.23 -2.90 23.62
C ALA A 930 -15.64 -3.56 24.88
N ILE A 931 -14.33 -3.74 24.95
CA ILE A 931 -13.65 -4.43 26.05
C ILE A 931 -12.79 -3.43 26.86
N LEU A 932 -13.16 -3.19 28.11
CA LEU A 932 -12.31 -2.55 29.11
C LEU A 932 -11.41 -3.61 29.75
N LYS A 933 -10.15 -3.69 29.32
CA LYS A 933 -9.17 -4.63 29.87
C LYS A 933 -8.40 -3.97 31.01
N LEU A 934 -8.34 -4.63 32.17
CA LEU A 934 -7.69 -4.03 33.35
C LEU A 934 -6.17 -4.10 33.26
N VAL A 935 -5.60 -5.14 32.65
CA VAL A 935 -4.15 -5.39 32.60
C VAL A 935 -3.80 -6.05 31.26
N SER A 936 -2.75 -5.60 30.58
CA SER A 936 -2.29 -6.16 29.31
C SER A 936 -1.80 -7.59 29.46
N SER A 937 -0.94 -7.81 30.45
CA SER A 937 -0.20 -9.03 30.76
C SER A 937 0.32 -8.99 32.20
N GLY A 938 0.54 -10.15 32.81
CA GLY A 938 1.28 -10.25 34.07
C GLY A 938 0.45 -10.26 35.36
N ASP A 939 1.11 -10.74 36.40
CA ASP A 939 0.54 -11.21 37.66
C ASP A 939 0.43 -10.05 38.68
N VAL A 940 -0.23 -8.96 38.29
CA VAL A 940 -0.23 -7.69 39.05
C VAL A 940 -1.10 -7.73 40.30
N SER A 941 -0.61 -7.11 41.39
CA SER A 941 -1.28 -7.08 42.70
C SER A 941 -2.22 -5.89 42.91
N SER A 942 -2.15 -4.86 42.06
CA SER A 942 -3.03 -3.68 42.12
C SER A 942 -3.28 -3.08 40.74
N VAL A 943 -4.51 -2.65 40.47
CA VAL A 943 -4.93 -1.97 39.23
C VAL A 943 -5.27 -0.52 39.59
N LYS A 944 -4.61 0.46 38.94
CA LYS A 944 -4.98 1.87 39.06
C LYS A 944 -6.22 2.15 38.20
N PRO A 945 -7.18 2.98 38.64
CA PRO A 945 -8.29 3.37 37.79
C PRO A 945 -7.80 4.17 36.59
N LEU A 946 -8.41 3.96 35.42
CA LEU A 946 -8.25 4.88 34.29
C LEU A 946 -8.87 6.23 34.66
N PHE A 947 -8.16 7.33 34.39
CA PHE A 947 -8.68 8.68 34.53
C PHE A 947 -8.84 9.34 33.16
N VAL A 948 -10.07 9.76 32.85
CA VAL A 948 -10.43 10.47 31.61
C VAL A 948 -10.82 11.90 31.96
N PRO A 949 -9.99 12.93 31.68
CA PRO A 949 -10.29 14.30 32.07
C PRO A 949 -11.50 14.90 31.33
N GLY A 950 -11.79 14.44 30.12
CA GLY A 950 -12.90 14.92 29.29
C GLY A 950 -14.16 14.07 29.39
N VAL A 951 -14.82 13.88 28.25
CA VAL A 951 -16.12 13.22 28.12
C VAL A 951 -15.95 11.70 28.02
N VAL A 952 -16.85 10.97 28.67
CA VAL A 952 -17.00 9.51 28.50
C VAL A 952 -18.39 9.21 27.93
N GLU A 953 -18.45 8.53 26.80
CA GLU A 953 -19.71 8.09 26.18
C GLU A 953 -19.87 6.57 26.30
N PHE A 954 -21.00 6.13 26.84
CA PHE A 954 -21.38 4.73 26.94
C PHE A 954 -22.49 4.38 25.92
N PRO A 955 -22.51 3.14 25.39
CA PRO A 955 -23.49 2.70 24.40
C PRO A 955 -24.82 2.34 25.06
N SER A 956 -25.84 2.02 24.26
CA SER A 956 -27.08 1.38 24.74
C SER A 956 -26.97 -0.15 24.86
N GLY A 957 -25.80 -0.72 24.57
CA GLY A 957 -25.49 -2.14 24.63
C GLY A 957 -24.55 -2.50 25.78
N THR A 958 -23.75 -3.55 25.61
CA THR A 958 -22.86 -4.11 26.64
C THR A 958 -21.42 -3.63 26.47
N VAL A 959 -20.79 -3.18 27.56
CA VAL A 959 -19.34 -3.04 27.67
C VAL A 959 -18.79 -4.18 28.51
N TYR A 960 -17.85 -4.95 27.95
CA TYR A 960 -17.22 -6.08 28.60
C TYR A 960 -16.01 -5.63 29.45
N MET A 961 -15.85 -6.22 30.62
CA MET A 961 -14.70 -6.03 31.50
C MET A 961 -13.86 -7.30 31.54
N ASP A 962 -12.58 -7.18 31.17
CA ASP A 962 -11.62 -8.28 31.23
C ASP A 962 -10.65 -8.08 32.40
N ALA A 963 -10.77 -8.98 33.38
CA ALA A 963 -9.87 -9.10 34.54
C ALA A 963 -9.17 -10.46 34.58
N SER A 964 -9.12 -11.19 33.47
CA SER A 964 -8.58 -12.56 33.39
C SER A 964 -7.09 -12.64 33.77
N ALA A 965 -6.33 -11.58 33.52
CA ALA A 965 -4.92 -11.46 33.89
C ALA A 965 -4.69 -11.02 35.36
N CYS A 966 -5.74 -10.62 36.08
CA CYS A 966 -5.60 -10.22 37.49
C CYS A 966 -5.49 -11.44 38.41
N LYS A 967 -4.69 -11.35 39.48
CA LYS A 967 -4.74 -12.33 40.58
C LYS A 967 -6.14 -12.42 41.16
N SER A 968 -6.52 -13.59 41.69
CA SER A 968 -7.82 -13.90 42.30
C SER A 968 -8.27 -12.97 43.45
N HIS A 969 -7.46 -11.98 43.82
CA HIS A 969 -7.64 -11.09 44.96
C HIS A 969 -7.57 -9.59 44.61
N VAL A 970 -7.41 -9.22 43.33
CA VAL A 970 -7.41 -7.80 42.94
C VAL A 970 -8.84 -7.26 43.06
N ARG A 971 -9.06 -6.33 44.00
CA ARG A 971 -10.34 -5.65 44.24
C ARG A 971 -10.23 -4.19 43.80
N PRO A 972 -10.31 -3.86 42.50
CA PRO A 972 -10.34 -2.45 42.12
C PRO A 972 -11.64 -1.84 42.66
N ALA A 973 -11.55 -0.90 43.59
CA ALA A 973 -12.74 -0.21 44.08
C ALA A 973 -13.36 0.67 42.97
N ASP A 974 -12.51 1.24 42.12
CA ASP A 974 -12.86 2.03 40.94
C ASP A 974 -12.00 1.54 39.76
N VAL A 975 -12.60 1.37 38.58
CA VAL A 975 -11.90 0.94 37.35
C VAL A 975 -11.75 2.08 36.34
N LEU A 976 -12.70 3.02 36.33
CA LEU A 976 -12.70 4.19 35.44
C LEU A 976 -13.24 5.40 36.22
N THR A 977 -12.59 6.54 36.06
CA THR A 977 -12.94 7.83 36.66
C THR A 977 -12.88 8.91 35.59
N TRP A 978 -13.70 9.95 35.71
CA TRP A 978 -13.75 11.01 34.69
C TRP A 978 -13.98 12.41 35.24
N GLY A 979 -13.44 13.42 34.56
CA GLY A 979 -13.57 14.84 34.92
C GLY A 979 -14.78 15.52 34.27
N GLY A 980 -14.92 15.36 32.95
CA GLY A 980 -16.00 15.92 32.13
C GLY A 980 -17.32 15.15 32.26
N ASP A 981 -18.23 15.31 31.32
CA ASP A 981 -19.55 14.66 31.41
C ASP A 981 -19.51 13.17 31.03
N ALA A 982 -20.46 12.42 31.58
CA ALA A 982 -20.74 11.05 31.11
C ALA A 982 -22.06 11.04 30.37
N ILE A 983 -22.05 10.57 29.13
CA ILE A 983 -23.24 10.35 28.32
C ILE A 983 -23.56 8.86 28.39
N ASP A 984 -24.56 8.51 29.20
CA ASP A 984 -25.07 7.14 29.32
C ASP A 984 -26.29 6.95 28.42
N ARG A 985 -26.21 6.01 27.48
CA ARG A 985 -27.30 5.64 26.57
C ARG A 985 -28.04 4.36 26.99
N GLY A 986 -27.85 3.90 28.24
CA GLY A 986 -28.47 2.70 28.79
C GLY A 986 -27.53 1.49 28.86
N VAL A 987 -26.25 1.71 29.18
CA VAL A 987 -25.21 0.67 29.10
C VAL A 987 -25.41 -0.46 30.11
N SER A 988 -25.15 -1.69 29.67
CA SER A 988 -24.90 -2.86 30.52
C SER A 988 -23.40 -3.15 30.64
N PHE A 989 -22.98 -3.67 31.80
CA PHE A 989 -21.62 -4.13 32.00
C PHE A 989 -21.61 -5.62 32.28
N GLU A 990 -20.71 -6.35 31.64
CA GLU A 990 -20.50 -7.79 31.85
C GLU A 990 -19.01 -8.10 32.02
N ALA A 991 -18.67 -9.19 32.71
CA ALA A 991 -17.30 -9.69 32.74
C ALA A 991 -17.07 -10.75 31.66
N THR A 992 -15.82 -10.96 31.26
CA THR A 992 -15.43 -12.08 30.38
C THR A 992 -14.78 -13.22 31.16
N GLY A 993 -14.75 -14.42 30.56
CA GLY A 993 -14.06 -15.59 31.09
C GLY A 993 -14.61 -16.11 32.44
N LYS A 994 -13.72 -16.69 33.28
CA LYS A 994 -14.09 -17.36 34.54
C LYS A 994 -14.70 -16.44 35.61
N GLN A 995 -14.67 -15.12 35.41
CA GLN A 995 -15.11 -14.12 36.40
C GLN A 995 -16.60 -13.76 36.28
N GLN A 996 -17.31 -14.24 35.25
CA GLN A 996 -18.71 -13.91 34.96
C GLN A 996 -19.69 -14.17 36.12
N LYS A 997 -19.50 -15.27 36.86
CA LYS A 997 -20.50 -15.75 37.83
C LYS A 997 -20.71 -14.83 39.04
N ASN A 998 -19.75 -13.96 39.36
CA ASN A 998 -19.83 -13.08 40.54
C ASN A 998 -19.35 -11.66 40.23
N PHE A 999 -19.74 -11.15 39.06
CA PHE A 999 -19.40 -9.80 38.63
C PHE A 999 -20.51 -8.81 39.03
N ALA A 1000 -20.11 -7.63 39.51
CA ALA A 1000 -21.01 -6.51 39.71
C ALA A 1000 -20.30 -5.19 39.38
N ALA A 1001 -20.88 -4.41 38.48
CA ALA A 1001 -20.45 -3.05 38.18
C ALA A 1001 -21.50 -2.02 38.60
N LYS A 1002 -21.04 -0.84 38.99
CA LYS A 1002 -21.93 0.26 39.40
C LYS A 1002 -21.34 1.60 38.98
N MET A 1003 -22.09 2.35 38.17
CA MET A 1003 -21.79 3.75 37.91
C MET A 1003 -22.25 4.61 39.10
N LYS A 1004 -21.40 5.54 39.50
CA LYS A 1004 -21.67 6.59 40.48
C LYS A 1004 -21.21 7.92 39.89
N ALA A 1005 -21.48 9.02 40.59
CA ALA A 1005 -21.00 10.35 40.17
C ALA A 1005 -19.48 10.31 39.88
N LYS A 1006 -19.13 10.51 38.60
CA LYS A 1006 -17.77 10.62 38.06
C LYS A 1006 -16.88 9.36 38.21
N ARG A 1007 -17.45 8.18 38.46
CA ARG A 1007 -16.69 6.92 38.56
C ARG A 1007 -17.51 5.67 38.26
N LEU A 1008 -16.82 4.64 37.75
CA LEU A 1008 -17.30 3.28 37.54
C LEU A 1008 -16.53 2.35 38.48
N SER A 1009 -17.26 1.67 39.37
CA SER A 1009 -16.73 0.68 40.32
C SER A 1009 -17.09 -0.73 39.85
N ALA A 1010 -16.17 -1.69 39.90
CA ALA A 1010 -16.42 -3.09 39.55
C ALA A 1010 -15.91 -4.04 40.65
N ARG A 1011 -16.62 -5.14 40.89
CA ARG A 1011 -16.21 -6.20 41.82
C ARG A 1011 -16.14 -7.54 41.09
N PHE A 1012 -15.04 -8.23 41.30
CA PHE A 1012 -14.80 -9.61 40.88
C PHE A 1012 -14.62 -10.45 42.15
N SER A 1013 -15.36 -11.54 42.33
CA SER A 1013 -15.09 -12.47 43.44
C SER A 1013 -14.99 -13.91 42.96
N THR A 1014 -13.89 -14.58 43.30
CA THR A 1014 -13.76 -16.03 43.12
C THR A 1014 -14.57 -16.75 44.20
N GLY A 1015 -15.77 -17.21 43.85
CA GLY A 1015 -16.56 -18.05 44.74
C GLY A 1015 -16.04 -19.49 44.73
N PHE A 1016 -15.29 -19.90 45.76
CA PHE A 1016 -15.59 -21.18 46.39
C PHE A 1016 -16.66 -20.89 47.44
N VAL A 1017 -17.90 -21.30 47.19
CA VAL A 1017 -18.89 -21.39 48.26
C VAL A 1017 -18.55 -22.66 49.04
N LEU A 1018 -17.77 -22.52 50.11
CA LEU A 1018 -17.75 -23.54 51.14
C LEU A 1018 -19.06 -23.37 51.93
N SER A 1019 -20.09 -24.14 51.58
CA SER A 1019 -21.23 -24.31 52.47
C SER A 1019 -20.74 -25.04 53.72
N ILE A 1020 -20.79 -24.37 54.87
CA ILE A 1020 -20.87 -25.02 56.18
C ILE A 1020 -22.08 -24.44 56.89
N ARG A 1021 -23.27 -24.97 56.59
CA ARG A 1021 -24.09 -25.79 57.48
C ARG A 1021 -25.22 -26.45 56.71
#